data_AF-A0A136LVR0-F1
#
_entry.id   AF-A0A136LVR0-F1
#
_cell.length_a   1.000
_cell.length_b   1.000
_cell.length_c   1.000
_cell.angle_alpha   90.00
_cell.angle_beta   90.00
_cell.angle_gamma   90.00
#
_symmetry.space_group_name_H-M   'P 1'
#
loop_
_entity.id
_entity.type
_entity.pdbx_description
1 polymer ?
#
loop_
_entity_poly.entity_id
_entity_poly.type
_entity_poly.pdbx_seq_one_letter_code
_entity_poly.pdbx_strand_id
1 'polypeptide(L)'
;MSQKRFKVQLDPLIQRLPGLTKRTRQFETFIYLTLIAFVAVGSLFALLSMFRFFQRIAAEQVCPLPAAPAVITSQIVVTPDGDDGVINCETLDIIIGNGGEVIISSFVTENGSTSGDWGGTLRVSNLTIEPGGVLHADGMGYTDAQSEAANGTPDAASGQTGGSGGGHGGAGGEGNADQTNPASAPGLPYGNAEEPLTLGSAGSDAGEGGAGGAGGGAIRLEVSGNLVINGRISANGLAGTASANGSGGGGAGGSIWIEAQTFSGGGTVEANGGGAENATYQGGGGGGGRLRMFCISDNDFTGSATVTGGQTESSQDGGTGSRLGPTCRPDTPTILKQFRSNNTTEILVGQATSENTVVFAADMSDIDAGETLALQLEVRPIGTPFTNVPTHTQANNQANPQTCLTPPGNCGRITVTGMTRSTEYHWQVRVRDSKGGFSTWASFGGNAETDRDVLVAGLAANISLVSGNSQTGTVFTALADPLVVLVTDSSGFPVPGYNVTWSVTQGQNGGVLTSGSSTTDQNGISTRTYSLGRIAGTNRVRASGSGLSGSPVEFTFTATPDAISYFTITAPQIALVSASMDTVTVTAYDQYNNVKTDYSGSPSLTAVDPADTNAALGGTLSPSSVTFSPADNGIKSINNLSYDTEASIKIRVLDGVAAGYSNTVAVVTALGSCPDPDGLIDLNQTWTADTNNQGIFDCRGLDILVTNSAVLTVRPFENGNTNYTDDFGVTILADNIRIDTGAAIAANSNGYRADRGPGYSGSGTGGSYGGRAFGAGTTTINGSVYEPVNLGSGGDEFAGGGSIKLVVDNGYVDVNGSIQAHGTGGAGDAGSGGSIWVITDVLGGTGSIAANGGSTSGAFRPGGGGRIALYFEQNGDTGAGITAFDYNPANSRIAAVGGRGNFGGWWGGPGTIYVEQTGVDVSTQGSLFVDQQNNSAGYQAGLLEGDYRFKLLSLTRQGHLMVLGNASTLTITDSSGLTGDTTAPILLNYGTFIAPDGLEINGVTVDINGEIDLGGDTSNSSVTVGNSVNAGLRLRASTWAHDQNYQYQFESVHVASKGVLELISAQNGNTNYTDDWGLVLTADDITVDAGGRISADGYGHPANRGQGFVSGGGGSYGGQGFASGITSTYGDVYQRRSLAAAPRVLQEEEQ
;
A
#
# COMPACT_ATOMS: atom_id res chain seq x y z
N MET A 1 -37.75 -15.64 38.11
CA MET A 1 -37.59 -16.94 37.41
C MET A 1 -36.38 -16.86 36.47
N SER A 2 -35.14 -17.05 36.92
CA SER A 2 -33.96 -17.33 36.06
C SER A 2 -32.68 -17.55 36.91
N GLN A 3 -32.70 -18.46 37.88
CA GLN A 3 -31.50 -18.88 38.62
C GLN A 3 -30.98 -20.28 38.21
N LYS A 4 -31.63 -20.93 37.24
CA LYS A 4 -31.30 -22.29 36.80
C LYS A 4 -30.48 -22.39 35.49
N ARG A 5 -30.12 -21.27 34.84
CA ARG A 5 -29.33 -21.30 33.59
C ARG A 5 -27.84 -20.98 33.73
N PHE A 6 -27.35 -20.51 34.88
CA PHE A 6 -25.94 -20.13 35.04
C PHE A 6 -25.00 -21.25 35.54
N LYS A 7 -25.52 -22.47 35.78
CA LYS A 7 -24.75 -23.57 36.39
C LYS A 7 -24.40 -24.73 35.44
N VAL A 8 -24.53 -24.56 34.12
CA VAL A 8 -24.30 -25.63 33.13
C VAL A 8 -23.27 -25.26 32.03
N GLN A 9 -22.52 -24.17 32.15
CA GLN A 9 -21.51 -23.79 31.14
C GLN A 9 -20.12 -23.48 31.69
N LEU A 10 -19.62 -24.24 32.68
CA LEU A 10 -18.21 -24.14 33.06
C LEU A 10 -17.49 -25.47 33.39
N ASP A 11 -18.04 -26.62 32.96
CA ASP A 11 -17.43 -27.92 33.23
C ASP A 11 -16.44 -28.49 32.18
N PRO A 12 -16.14 -27.88 31.00
CA PRO A 12 -15.08 -28.43 30.14
C PRO A 12 -13.73 -27.69 30.16
N LEU A 13 -13.49 -26.67 30.99
CA LEU A 13 -12.19 -25.95 30.99
C LEU A 13 -11.18 -26.36 32.08
N ILE A 14 -11.53 -27.31 32.97
CA ILE A 14 -10.63 -27.78 34.05
C ILE A 14 -10.18 -29.22 33.77
N GLN A 15 -9.68 -29.50 32.55
CA GLN A 15 -9.06 -30.80 32.27
C GLN A 15 -7.84 -30.77 31.32
N ARG A 16 -7.18 -29.63 31.14
CA ARG A 16 -5.87 -29.58 30.47
C ARG A 16 -4.99 -28.51 31.09
N LEU A 17 -4.19 -28.91 32.08
CA LEU A 17 -2.79 -28.49 32.30
C LEU A 17 -2.29 -29.12 33.61
N PRO A 18 -1.34 -30.07 33.56
CA PRO A 18 -0.76 -30.67 34.74
C PRO A 18 0.39 -29.81 35.26
N GLY A 19 0.39 -29.57 36.57
CA GLY A 19 1.57 -29.15 37.33
C GLY A 19 1.64 -27.65 37.63
N LEU A 20 1.12 -27.25 38.80
CA LEU A 20 1.61 -26.08 39.54
C LEU A 20 1.42 -26.33 41.05
N THR A 21 2.47 -26.05 41.80
CA THR A 21 2.75 -26.48 43.18
C THR A 21 1.93 -25.77 44.26
N LYS A 22 1.87 -26.40 45.44
CA LYS A 22 1.12 -26.07 46.68
C LYS A 22 1.14 -24.61 47.19
N ARG A 23 1.92 -23.68 46.61
CA ARG A 23 1.95 -22.25 46.98
C ARG A 23 0.89 -21.39 46.28
N THR A 24 0.28 -21.87 45.19
CA THR A 24 -0.74 -21.10 44.44
C THR A 24 -2.15 -21.19 45.06
N ARG A 25 -2.45 -22.25 45.84
CA ARG A 25 -3.76 -22.43 46.51
C ARG A 25 -4.03 -21.51 47.70
N GLN A 26 -2.99 -20.96 48.34
CA GLN A 26 -3.18 -20.03 49.47
C GLN A 26 -3.47 -18.59 49.04
N PHE A 27 -3.10 -18.21 47.80
CA PHE A 27 -3.36 -16.87 47.26
C PHE A 27 -4.78 -16.75 46.70
N GLU A 28 -5.31 -17.80 46.07
CA GLU A 28 -6.71 -17.83 45.58
C GLU A 28 -7.74 -17.84 46.72
N THR A 29 -7.43 -18.48 47.86
CA THR A 29 -8.33 -18.49 49.03
C THR A 29 -8.39 -17.11 49.71
N PHE A 30 -7.30 -16.33 49.64
CA PHE A 30 -7.24 -14.96 50.17
C PHE A 30 -8.02 -13.97 49.30
N ILE A 31 -7.97 -14.14 47.97
CA ILE A 31 -8.76 -13.34 47.01
C ILE A 31 -10.25 -13.70 47.09
N TYR A 32 -10.62 -14.97 47.24
CA TYR A 32 -12.03 -15.38 47.42
C TYR A 32 -12.66 -14.86 48.72
N LEU A 33 -11.92 -14.85 49.84
CA LEU A 33 -12.40 -14.32 51.13
C LEU A 33 -12.50 -12.79 51.14
N THR A 34 -11.63 -12.08 50.40
CA THR A 34 -11.72 -10.61 50.25
C THR A 34 -12.81 -10.19 49.26
N LEU A 35 -13.07 -10.95 48.19
CA LEU A 35 -14.20 -10.70 47.28
C LEU A 35 -15.55 -10.96 47.95
N ILE A 36 -15.68 -12.02 48.77
CA ILE A 36 -16.91 -12.31 49.53
C ILE A 36 -17.12 -11.26 50.64
N ALA A 37 -16.06 -10.75 51.27
CA ALA A 37 -16.15 -9.66 52.24
C ALA A 37 -16.57 -8.32 51.58
N PHE A 38 -16.06 -7.99 50.40
CA PHE A 38 -16.46 -6.77 49.68
C PHE A 38 -17.90 -6.82 49.15
N VAL A 39 -18.33 -7.98 48.62
CA VAL A 39 -19.73 -8.17 48.18
C VAL A 39 -20.68 -8.23 49.37
N ALA A 40 -20.30 -8.82 50.51
CA ALA A 40 -21.13 -8.84 51.72
C ALA A 40 -21.23 -7.47 52.41
N VAL A 41 -20.16 -6.66 52.42
CA VAL A 41 -20.19 -5.30 52.99
C VAL A 41 -20.95 -4.33 52.07
N GLY A 42 -20.80 -4.43 50.75
CA GLY A 42 -21.59 -3.66 49.79
C GLY A 42 -23.08 -4.01 49.80
N SER A 43 -23.42 -5.30 49.97
CA SER A 43 -24.80 -5.77 50.07
C SER A 43 -25.45 -5.42 51.42
N LEU A 44 -24.67 -5.33 52.50
CA LEU A 44 -25.14 -4.90 53.82
C LEU A 44 -25.35 -3.37 53.87
N PHE A 45 -24.59 -2.57 53.13
CA PHE A 45 -24.84 -1.14 52.95
C PHE A 45 -26.06 -0.85 52.06
N ALA A 46 -26.28 -1.64 51.01
CA ALA A 46 -27.49 -1.54 50.19
C ALA A 46 -28.74 -2.02 50.95
N LEU A 47 -28.63 -3.06 51.78
CA LEU A 47 -29.72 -3.50 52.66
C LEU A 47 -29.95 -2.55 53.84
N LEU A 48 -28.93 -1.93 54.46
CA LEU A 48 -29.15 -0.89 55.49
C LEU A 48 -29.69 0.41 54.89
N SER A 49 -29.31 0.77 53.67
CA SER A 49 -29.87 1.88 52.91
C SER A 49 -31.33 1.61 52.54
N MET A 50 -31.67 0.39 52.07
CA MET A 50 -33.06 -0.02 51.86
C MET A 50 -33.86 -0.20 53.17
N PHE A 51 -33.26 -0.64 54.27
CA PHE A 51 -33.94 -0.71 55.58
C PHE A 51 -34.20 0.68 56.16
N ARG A 52 -33.32 1.66 55.91
CA ARG A 52 -33.57 3.08 56.20
C ARG A 52 -34.53 3.73 55.21
N PHE A 53 -34.61 3.26 53.96
CA PHE A 53 -35.60 3.69 52.98
C PHE A 53 -37.00 3.18 53.34
N PHE A 54 -37.14 1.93 53.80
CA PHE A 54 -38.42 1.37 54.24
C PHE A 54 -38.87 1.82 55.64
N GLN A 55 -37.99 2.42 56.46
CA GLN A 55 -38.39 3.17 57.66
C GLN A 55 -38.66 4.66 57.39
N ARG A 56 -38.36 5.19 56.20
CA ARG A 56 -38.58 6.60 55.78
C ARG A 56 -39.90 6.85 55.02
N ILE A 57 -40.86 5.93 55.09
CA ILE A 57 -42.27 6.23 54.76
C ILE A 57 -42.99 6.81 55.99
N ALA A 58 -42.29 7.02 57.11
CA ALA A 58 -42.83 7.64 58.30
C ALA A 58 -42.44 9.14 58.36
N ALA A 59 -43.43 9.97 58.02
CA ALA A 59 -43.61 11.38 58.38
C ALA A 59 -42.84 12.46 57.58
N GLU A 60 -43.17 12.66 56.29
CA GLU A 60 -43.08 14.01 55.71
C GLU A 60 -43.97 14.97 56.53
N GLN A 61 -43.47 16.17 56.87
CA GLN A 61 -44.25 17.18 57.57
C GLN A 61 -45.49 17.55 56.74
N VAL A 62 -46.68 17.32 57.31
CA VAL A 62 -47.95 17.75 56.70
C VAL A 62 -47.90 19.26 56.47
N CYS A 63 -48.14 19.69 55.24
CA CYS A 63 -48.08 21.09 54.83
C CYS A 63 -48.80 22.02 55.85
N PRO A 64 -48.07 22.90 56.56
CA PRO A 64 -48.65 23.79 57.55
C PRO A 64 -49.32 25.03 56.92
N LEU A 65 -49.20 25.18 55.60
CA LEU A 65 -49.83 26.24 54.83
C LEU A 65 -51.27 25.85 54.47
N PRO A 66 -52.19 26.83 54.38
CA PRO A 66 -53.59 26.54 54.12
C PRO A 66 -53.77 25.88 52.74
N ALA A 67 -54.66 24.89 52.67
CA ALA A 67 -54.99 24.22 51.42
C ALA A 67 -55.57 25.22 50.40
N ALA A 68 -55.07 25.15 49.16
CA ALA A 68 -55.47 26.01 48.05
C ALA A 68 -56.98 25.93 47.72
N PRO A 69 -57.61 27.02 47.22
CA PRO A 69 -57.05 28.36 47.04
C PRO A 69 -57.36 29.25 48.26
N ALA A 70 -56.40 29.39 49.17
CA ALA A 70 -56.45 30.35 50.26
C ALA A 70 -55.29 31.35 50.09
N VAL A 71 -55.61 32.64 50.01
CA VAL A 71 -54.61 33.71 49.97
C VAL A 71 -54.13 33.94 51.40
N ILE A 72 -52.82 33.84 51.63
CA ILE A 72 -52.20 34.16 52.92
C ILE A 72 -52.14 35.68 53.04
N THR A 73 -52.87 36.26 54.00
CA THR A 73 -52.90 37.71 54.28
C THR A 73 -52.49 38.05 55.71
N SER A 74 -51.91 37.09 56.43
CA SER A 74 -51.42 37.22 57.81
C SER A 74 -50.09 36.49 57.97
N GLN A 75 -49.41 36.70 59.10
CA GLN A 75 -48.16 36.02 59.41
C GLN A 75 -48.38 34.52 59.66
N ILE A 76 -47.55 33.67 59.04
CA ILE A 76 -47.44 32.23 59.29
C ILE A 76 -45.96 31.90 59.49
N VAL A 77 -45.61 31.28 60.61
CA VAL A 77 -44.27 30.75 60.85
C VAL A 77 -44.25 29.27 60.50
N VAL A 78 -43.35 28.89 59.61
CA VAL A 78 -43.10 27.51 59.21
C VAL A 78 -41.79 27.08 59.83
N THR A 79 -41.85 26.05 60.68
CA THR A 79 -40.68 25.45 61.31
C THR A 79 -40.41 24.10 60.65
N PRO A 80 -39.22 23.92 60.03
CA PRO A 80 -38.83 22.64 59.48
C PRO A 80 -38.71 21.60 60.60
N ASP A 81 -39.05 20.36 60.32
CA ASP A 81 -38.79 19.26 61.25
C ASP A 81 -37.28 18.99 61.43
N GLY A 82 -36.96 18.21 62.46
CA GLY A 82 -35.60 17.81 62.78
C GLY A 82 -35.11 16.57 62.03
N ASP A 83 -35.83 16.09 61.02
CA ASP A 83 -35.50 14.85 60.29
C ASP A 83 -34.86 15.12 58.92
N ASP A 84 -35.49 15.93 58.07
CA ASP A 84 -34.93 16.32 56.77
C ASP A 84 -35.25 17.76 56.32
N GLY A 85 -36.04 18.50 57.09
CA GLY A 85 -36.37 19.90 56.83
C GLY A 85 -37.24 20.12 55.58
N VAL A 86 -37.87 19.07 55.05
CA VAL A 86 -38.75 19.13 53.88
C VAL A 86 -40.20 19.36 54.28
N ILE A 87 -40.75 20.48 53.81
CA ILE A 87 -42.16 20.85 53.93
C ILE A 87 -42.85 20.51 52.60
N ASN A 88 -43.54 19.37 52.55
CA ASN A 88 -44.19 18.90 51.33
C ASN A 88 -45.60 19.50 51.17
N CYS A 89 -45.72 20.46 50.25
CA CYS A 89 -46.97 21.09 49.81
C CYS A 89 -47.17 20.92 48.29
N GLU A 90 -46.59 19.88 47.67
CA GLU A 90 -46.50 19.69 46.21
C GLU A 90 -47.86 19.73 45.48
N THR A 91 -48.95 19.40 46.17
CA THR A 91 -50.30 19.43 45.59
C THR A 91 -50.99 20.80 45.65
N LEU A 92 -50.36 21.81 46.27
CA LEU A 92 -51.00 23.08 46.58
C LEU A 92 -50.45 24.22 45.73
N ASP A 93 -51.36 25.08 45.29
CA ASP A 93 -51.06 26.40 44.74
C ASP A 93 -51.12 27.43 45.87
N ILE A 94 -50.01 28.10 46.17
CA ILE A 94 -49.90 29.05 47.29
C ILE A 94 -49.83 30.46 46.75
N ILE A 95 -50.65 31.34 47.34
CA ILE A 95 -50.64 32.79 47.08
C ILE A 95 -50.35 33.52 48.40
N ILE A 96 -49.23 34.24 48.45
CA ILE A 96 -48.92 35.18 49.53
C ILE A 96 -49.37 36.56 49.07
N GLY A 97 -50.52 37.00 49.59
CA GLY A 97 -51.17 38.24 49.19
C GLY A 97 -50.55 39.47 49.86
N ASN A 98 -51.06 40.66 49.51
CA ASN A 98 -50.65 41.92 50.13
C ASN A 98 -50.83 41.89 51.67
N GLY A 99 -49.76 42.08 52.42
CA GLY A 99 -49.74 42.00 53.89
C GLY A 99 -49.62 40.57 54.46
N GLY A 100 -49.56 39.55 53.60
CA GLY A 100 -49.21 38.19 53.98
C GLY A 100 -47.71 38.01 54.21
N GLU A 101 -47.34 37.28 55.25
CA GLU A 101 -45.95 37.04 55.63
C GLU A 101 -45.77 35.56 55.98
N VAL A 102 -44.87 34.89 55.28
CA VAL A 102 -44.49 33.50 55.57
C VAL A 102 -43.04 33.49 56.04
N ILE A 103 -42.81 33.03 57.26
CA ILE A 103 -41.48 32.99 57.88
C ILE A 103 -40.98 31.55 57.87
N ILE A 104 -39.87 31.28 57.17
CA ILE A 104 -39.16 30.01 57.26
C ILE A 104 -38.13 30.13 58.38
N SER A 105 -38.40 29.44 59.49
CA SER A 105 -37.43 29.33 60.59
C SER A 105 -36.38 28.24 60.31
N SER A 106 -35.35 28.15 61.15
CA SER A 106 -34.30 27.14 61.05
C SER A 106 -34.45 26.04 62.11
N PHE A 107 -33.85 24.90 61.82
CA PHE A 107 -33.56 23.86 62.81
C PHE A 107 -32.06 23.86 63.06
N VAL A 108 -31.66 24.15 64.30
CA VAL A 108 -30.26 24.17 64.75
C VAL A 108 -30.09 23.11 65.82
N THR A 109 -29.14 22.22 65.62
CA THR A 109 -28.85 21.12 66.54
C THR A 109 -28.05 21.63 67.75
N GLU A 110 -28.43 21.22 68.97
CA GLU A 110 -27.72 21.59 70.21
C GLU A 110 -26.40 20.80 70.41
N ASN A 111 -25.73 20.40 69.32
CA ASN A 111 -24.54 19.56 69.36
C ASN A 111 -23.22 20.35 69.23
N GLY A 112 -23.31 21.66 68.97
CA GLY A 112 -22.13 22.43 68.58
C GLY A 112 -21.53 21.86 67.30
N SER A 113 -22.32 21.80 66.22
CA SER A 113 -21.86 21.48 64.88
C SER A 113 -22.82 22.09 63.87
N THR A 114 -22.29 22.67 62.80
CA THR A 114 -23.09 23.06 61.63
C THR A 114 -23.65 21.87 60.84
N SER A 115 -23.31 20.63 61.25
CA SER A 115 -23.77 19.39 60.63
C SER A 115 -25.12 18.96 61.21
N GLY A 116 -26.13 18.91 60.35
CA GLY A 116 -27.52 18.63 60.75
C GLY A 116 -28.36 19.88 60.96
N ASP A 117 -27.78 21.07 60.75
CA ASP A 117 -28.48 22.34 60.78
C ASP A 117 -28.99 22.68 59.38
N TRP A 118 -30.27 23.02 59.28
CA TRP A 118 -30.89 23.36 58.01
C TRP A 118 -31.99 24.39 58.16
N GLY A 119 -32.25 25.11 57.07
CA GLY A 119 -33.47 25.88 56.90
C GLY A 119 -34.63 25.03 56.37
N GLY A 120 -35.60 25.65 55.71
CA GLY A 120 -36.76 24.95 55.16
C GLY A 120 -36.66 24.67 53.67
N THR A 121 -36.96 23.44 53.25
CA THR A 121 -37.22 23.07 51.85
C THR A 121 -38.72 23.02 51.61
N LEU A 122 -39.27 24.00 50.90
CA LEU A 122 -40.69 24.08 50.57
C LEU A 122 -40.94 23.58 49.15
N ARG A 123 -41.69 22.47 49.03
CA ARG A 123 -42.11 21.92 47.73
C ARG A 123 -43.56 22.26 47.44
N VAL A 124 -43.86 22.82 46.27
CA VAL A 124 -45.18 23.39 45.94
C VAL A 124 -45.52 23.22 44.46
N SER A 125 -46.81 23.25 44.12
CA SER A 125 -47.25 23.20 42.71
C SER A 125 -46.99 24.54 42.02
N ASN A 126 -47.68 25.59 42.45
CA ASN A 126 -47.45 26.96 41.99
C ASN A 126 -47.28 27.89 43.21
N LEU A 127 -46.41 28.89 43.10
CA LEU A 127 -46.21 29.90 44.15
C LEU A 127 -46.29 31.30 43.56
N THR A 128 -47.22 32.10 44.09
CA THR A 128 -47.37 33.52 43.74
C THR A 128 -47.14 34.37 44.98
N ILE A 129 -46.22 35.33 44.89
CA ILE A 129 -45.99 36.35 45.91
C ILE A 129 -46.44 37.67 45.31
N GLU A 130 -47.61 38.15 45.73
CA GLU A 130 -48.20 39.40 45.25
C GLU A 130 -47.43 40.62 45.77
N PRO A 131 -47.61 41.82 45.17
CA PRO A 131 -47.06 43.05 45.72
C PRO A 131 -47.45 43.24 47.20
N GLY A 132 -46.46 43.42 48.07
CA GLY A 132 -46.64 43.53 49.51
C GLY A 132 -46.70 42.20 50.28
N GLY A 133 -46.65 41.05 49.59
CA GLY A 133 -46.46 39.74 50.20
C GLY A 133 -44.97 39.42 50.43
N VAL A 134 -44.67 38.70 51.51
CA VAL A 134 -43.29 38.38 51.92
C VAL A 134 -43.14 36.89 52.27
N LEU A 135 -42.10 36.25 51.73
CA LEU A 135 -41.61 34.94 52.16
C LEU A 135 -40.17 35.10 52.63
N HIS A 136 -39.87 34.95 53.92
CA HIS A 136 -38.51 35.23 54.39
C HIS A 136 -38.00 34.32 55.50
N ALA A 137 -36.68 34.30 55.63
CA ALA A 137 -35.91 33.71 56.71
C ALA A 137 -34.94 34.75 57.32
N ASP A 138 -35.28 36.04 57.21
CA ASP A 138 -34.46 37.13 57.73
C ASP A 138 -34.17 36.93 59.24
N GLY A 139 -32.89 36.93 59.62
CA GLY A 139 -32.45 36.71 61.01
C GLY A 139 -32.67 35.30 61.58
N MET A 140 -33.08 34.33 60.76
CA MET A 140 -33.35 32.94 61.18
C MET A 140 -32.12 32.02 61.03
N GLY A 141 -30.92 32.58 60.89
CA GLY A 141 -29.65 31.85 60.88
C GLY A 141 -29.07 31.68 62.28
N TYR A 142 -27.73 31.60 62.38
CA TYR A 142 -27.07 31.49 63.68
C TYR A 142 -27.16 32.80 64.48
N THR A 143 -27.25 32.68 65.81
CA THR A 143 -27.19 33.80 66.77
C THR A 143 -25.85 33.83 67.54
N ASP A 144 -25.56 34.96 68.18
CA ASP A 144 -24.37 35.22 69.02
C ASP A 144 -24.10 34.14 70.09
N ALA A 145 -25.15 33.56 70.67
CA ALA A 145 -25.08 32.50 71.68
C ALA A 145 -24.64 31.13 71.11
N GLN A 146 -24.70 30.95 69.80
CA GLN A 146 -24.38 29.71 69.09
C GLN A 146 -23.01 29.84 68.41
N SER A 147 -21.95 30.01 69.19
CA SER A 147 -20.57 30.08 68.65
C SER A 147 -20.00 28.69 68.39
N GLU A 148 -19.75 28.42 67.11
CA GLU A 148 -19.09 27.22 66.59
C GLU A 148 -17.75 27.58 65.96
N ALA A 149 -16.74 26.72 66.12
CA ALA A 149 -15.37 26.86 65.59
C ALA A 149 -15.26 26.74 64.04
N ALA A 150 -16.36 26.94 63.32
CA ALA A 150 -16.48 26.77 61.87
C ALA A 150 -16.44 28.12 61.15
N ASN A 151 -15.67 28.18 60.06
CA ASN A 151 -15.48 29.36 59.20
C ASN A 151 -16.79 30.11 58.98
N GLY A 152 -16.84 31.38 59.37
CA GLY A 152 -18.00 32.26 59.21
C GLY A 152 -18.33 33.06 60.47
N THR A 153 -17.99 32.53 61.65
CA THR A 153 -18.11 33.26 62.92
C THR A 153 -16.93 34.23 63.07
N PRO A 154 -17.17 35.53 63.33
CA PRO A 154 -16.12 36.50 63.60
C PRO A 154 -15.49 36.31 64.99
N ASP A 155 -14.28 36.82 65.19
CA ASP A 155 -13.64 36.83 66.51
C ASP A 155 -14.40 37.75 67.48
N ALA A 156 -14.35 37.44 68.79
CA ALA A 156 -14.96 38.29 69.80
C ALA A 156 -14.24 39.64 69.91
N ALA A 157 -15.00 40.73 69.95
CA ALA A 157 -14.48 42.09 70.18
C ALA A 157 -13.92 42.26 71.60
N SER A 158 -12.96 43.19 71.78
CA SER A 158 -12.30 43.43 73.07
C SER A 158 -12.20 44.92 73.38
N GLY A 159 -12.31 45.31 74.66
CA GLY A 159 -12.25 46.72 75.05
C GLY A 159 -13.45 47.50 74.52
N GLN A 160 -13.21 48.62 73.84
CA GLN A 160 -14.27 49.48 73.30
C GLN A 160 -14.49 49.29 71.79
N THR A 161 -13.91 48.25 71.17
CA THR A 161 -14.00 48.02 69.72
C THR A 161 -15.42 47.66 69.27
N GLY A 162 -15.75 48.02 68.03
CA GLY A 162 -16.96 47.55 67.35
C GLY A 162 -16.88 46.05 67.05
N GLY A 163 -18.03 45.37 67.05
CA GLY A 163 -18.11 43.95 66.69
C GLY A 163 -17.82 43.73 65.21
N SER A 164 -17.31 42.56 64.82
CA SER A 164 -17.08 42.24 63.41
C SER A 164 -18.24 41.47 62.80
N GLY A 165 -18.46 41.67 61.49
CA GLY A 165 -19.58 41.06 60.79
C GLY A 165 -19.41 39.56 60.58
N GLY A 166 -20.54 38.84 60.56
CA GLY A 166 -20.58 37.43 60.17
C GLY A 166 -20.21 37.24 58.70
N GLY A 167 -19.56 36.12 58.36
CA GLY A 167 -19.30 35.72 56.98
C GLY A 167 -20.23 34.59 56.54
N HIS A 168 -20.69 34.59 55.30
CA HIS A 168 -21.41 33.49 54.60
C HIS A 168 -21.55 33.93 53.16
N GLY A 169 -21.15 33.13 52.16
CA GLY A 169 -21.12 33.57 50.75
C GLY A 169 -20.03 34.61 50.46
N GLY A 170 -20.10 35.76 51.12
CA GLY A 170 -19.08 36.80 51.22
C GLY A 170 -18.47 36.86 52.64
N ALA A 171 -17.34 37.57 52.77
CA ALA A 171 -16.69 37.78 54.07
C ALA A 171 -17.45 38.86 54.87
N GLY A 172 -17.41 38.80 56.20
CA GLY A 172 -17.82 39.92 57.04
C GLY A 172 -16.86 41.11 56.91
N GLY A 173 -17.28 42.27 57.40
CA GLY A 173 -16.43 43.45 57.57
C GLY A 173 -15.88 43.54 59.00
N GLU A 174 -14.68 44.09 59.14
CA GLU A 174 -14.10 44.47 60.43
C GLU A 174 -14.84 45.66 61.06
N GLY A 175 -15.06 45.59 62.38
CA GLY A 175 -15.54 46.72 63.17
C GLY A 175 -14.43 47.74 63.45
N ASN A 176 -14.78 48.88 64.06
CA ASN A 176 -13.80 49.91 64.39
C ASN A 176 -12.90 49.50 65.56
N ALA A 177 -11.59 49.68 65.39
CA ALA A 177 -10.61 49.57 66.46
C ALA A 177 -10.73 50.73 67.48
N ASP A 178 -10.31 50.50 68.72
CA ASP A 178 -10.12 51.56 69.72
C ASP A 178 -8.64 51.97 69.78
N GLN A 179 -8.29 52.96 70.61
CA GLN A 179 -6.89 53.46 70.69
C GLN A 179 -5.87 52.43 71.21
N THR A 180 -6.33 51.32 71.79
CA THR A 180 -5.53 50.31 72.49
C THR A 180 -5.70 48.88 71.96
N ASN A 181 -6.84 48.56 71.36
CA ASN A 181 -7.20 47.22 70.88
C ASN A 181 -7.51 47.26 69.37
N PRO A 182 -6.94 46.34 68.57
CA PRO A 182 -7.26 46.23 67.15
C PRO A 182 -8.70 45.72 66.94
N ALA A 183 -9.24 45.96 65.74
CA ALA A 183 -10.49 45.34 65.32
C ALA A 183 -10.38 43.80 65.35
N SER A 184 -11.46 43.12 65.75
CA SER A 184 -11.55 41.66 65.67
C SER A 184 -11.59 41.20 64.21
N ALA A 185 -11.15 39.97 63.93
CA ALA A 185 -11.20 39.44 62.57
C ALA A 185 -12.65 39.18 62.13
N PRO A 186 -13.01 39.45 60.86
CA PRO A 186 -14.35 39.22 60.36
C PRO A 186 -14.58 37.74 60.02
N GLY A 187 -15.86 37.35 59.91
CA GLY A 187 -16.21 36.00 59.49
C GLY A 187 -15.79 35.69 58.05
N LEU A 188 -15.29 34.47 57.81
CA LEU A 188 -14.87 34.00 56.47
C LEU A 188 -16.06 33.51 55.61
N PRO A 189 -15.95 33.56 54.27
CA PRO A 189 -16.94 32.94 53.38
C PRO A 189 -16.96 31.41 53.52
N TYR A 190 -18.16 30.82 53.58
CA TYR A 190 -18.36 29.35 53.55
C TYR A 190 -19.68 28.98 52.85
N GLY A 191 -19.92 27.68 52.65
CA GLY A 191 -21.09 27.13 51.94
C GLY A 191 -20.82 26.81 50.46
N ASN A 192 -21.75 26.12 49.81
CA ASN A 192 -21.67 25.76 48.39
C ASN A 192 -22.55 26.70 47.55
N ALA A 193 -22.00 27.30 46.49
CA ALA A 193 -22.75 28.17 45.58
C ALA A 193 -23.71 27.39 44.65
N GLU A 194 -23.33 26.17 44.22
CA GLU A 194 -24.16 25.30 43.37
C GLU A 194 -25.28 24.62 44.18
N GLU A 195 -25.10 24.47 45.50
CA GLU A 195 -26.03 23.83 46.43
C GLU A 195 -26.18 24.66 47.74
N PRO A 196 -26.80 25.86 47.70
CA PRO A 196 -26.86 26.74 48.86
C PRO A 196 -27.95 26.30 49.85
N LEU A 197 -27.55 25.62 50.92
CA LEU A 197 -28.44 25.14 51.99
C LEU A 197 -28.04 25.61 53.39
N THR A 198 -26.88 26.23 53.55
CA THR A 198 -26.31 26.57 54.85
C THR A 198 -26.92 27.86 55.40
N LEU A 199 -27.18 27.91 56.71
CA LEU A 199 -27.58 29.12 57.43
C LEU A 199 -26.45 30.16 57.42
N GLY A 200 -26.77 31.45 57.55
CA GLY A 200 -25.83 32.55 57.70
C GLY A 200 -25.34 32.71 59.14
N SER A 201 -24.10 33.19 59.31
CA SER A 201 -23.48 33.39 60.63
C SER A 201 -23.88 34.69 61.32
N ALA A 202 -23.92 34.69 62.64
CA ALA A 202 -24.07 35.90 63.44
C ALA A 202 -22.84 36.82 63.32
N GLY A 203 -23.05 38.13 63.51
CA GLY A 203 -21.96 39.05 63.83
C GLY A 203 -21.51 38.90 65.28
N SER A 204 -20.31 39.38 65.62
CA SER A 204 -19.85 39.38 67.01
C SER A 204 -20.49 40.52 67.79
N ASP A 205 -20.61 40.35 69.10
CA ASP A 205 -20.88 41.46 70.01
C ASP A 205 -19.75 42.50 69.95
N ALA A 206 -20.08 43.74 70.30
CA ALA A 206 -19.10 44.78 70.61
C ALA A 206 -18.48 44.55 71.97
N GLY A 207 -17.27 45.08 72.19
CA GLY A 207 -16.55 44.91 73.47
C GLY A 207 -17.30 45.48 74.69
N GLU A 208 -18.22 46.43 74.49
CA GLU A 208 -19.11 46.98 75.53
C GLU A 208 -20.61 46.86 75.20
N GLY A 209 -21.10 45.64 74.96
CA GLY A 209 -22.52 45.29 75.17
C GLY A 209 -23.49 45.54 74.00
N GLY A 210 -23.03 45.98 72.84
CA GLY A 210 -23.84 45.96 71.61
C GLY A 210 -23.90 44.53 71.06
N ALA A 211 -25.10 43.97 70.88
CA ALA A 211 -25.26 42.58 70.44
C ALA A 211 -25.05 42.45 68.93
N GLY A 212 -24.37 41.39 68.51
CA GLY A 212 -24.21 41.02 67.11
C GLY A 212 -25.53 40.70 66.41
N GLY A 213 -25.64 41.05 65.14
CA GLY A 213 -26.82 40.73 64.34
C GLY A 213 -26.90 39.23 64.04
N ALA A 214 -28.09 38.62 64.16
CA ALA A 214 -28.31 37.24 63.76
C ALA A 214 -28.16 37.06 62.23
N GLY A 215 -27.59 35.93 61.81
CA GLY A 215 -27.47 35.60 60.39
C GLY A 215 -28.81 35.31 59.73
N GLY A 216 -28.88 35.34 58.40
CA GLY A 216 -30.07 34.93 57.64
C GLY A 216 -30.25 33.40 57.62
N GLY A 217 -31.49 32.93 57.56
CA GLY A 217 -31.80 31.50 57.48
C GLY A 217 -31.58 30.91 56.08
N ALA A 218 -32.02 29.67 55.85
CA ALA A 218 -31.94 29.03 54.54
C ALA A 218 -33.33 28.70 53.98
N ILE A 219 -33.56 29.00 52.71
CA ILE A 219 -34.80 28.73 51.99
C ILE A 219 -34.46 27.92 50.74
N ARG A 220 -35.03 26.73 50.60
CA ARG A 220 -35.08 26.00 49.32
C ARG A 220 -36.51 25.94 48.82
N LEU A 221 -36.76 26.39 47.60
CA LEU A 221 -38.05 26.33 46.93
C LEU A 221 -37.96 25.36 45.76
N GLU A 222 -38.83 24.36 45.75
CA GLU A 222 -39.02 23.45 44.62
C GLU A 222 -40.45 23.60 44.11
N VAL A 223 -40.60 24.38 43.03
CA VAL A 223 -41.90 24.72 42.45
C VAL A 223 -42.11 23.89 41.20
N SER A 224 -43.02 22.93 41.21
CA SER A 224 -43.22 22.04 40.04
C SER A 224 -43.88 22.74 38.84
N GLY A 225 -44.43 23.94 39.03
CA GLY A 225 -45.07 24.79 38.03
C GLY A 225 -44.50 26.22 38.05
N ASN A 226 -45.38 27.22 38.10
CA ASN A 226 -45.04 28.62 37.94
C ASN A 226 -44.67 29.29 39.27
N LEU A 227 -43.56 30.03 39.28
CA LEU A 227 -43.17 30.92 40.37
C LEU A 227 -43.31 32.38 39.92
N VAL A 228 -44.26 33.11 40.52
CA VAL A 228 -44.52 34.53 40.26
C VAL A 228 -44.05 35.36 41.45
N ILE A 229 -43.05 36.21 41.26
CA ILE A 229 -42.43 37.01 42.33
C ILE A 229 -42.69 38.50 42.04
N ASN A 230 -43.76 39.06 42.61
CA ASN A 230 -44.04 40.50 42.61
C ASN A 230 -43.82 41.16 43.99
N GLY A 231 -43.80 40.36 45.06
CA GLY A 231 -43.41 40.76 46.42
C GLY A 231 -41.94 40.47 46.71
N ARG A 232 -41.62 40.06 47.95
CA ARG A 232 -40.23 39.86 48.43
C ARG A 232 -40.00 38.43 48.91
N ILE A 233 -38.90 37.82 48.45
CA ILE A 233 -38.31 36.61 49.04
C ILE A 233 -36.99 37.03 49.69
N SER A 234 -36.77 36.75 50.98
CA SER A 234 -35.51 37.17 51.62
C SER A 234 -34.94 36.22 52.68
N ALA A 235 -33.62 36.22 52.82
CA ALA A 235 -32.88 35.52 53.86
C ALA A 235 -31.76 36.43 54.36
N ASN A 236 -32.11 37.68 54.70
CA ASN A 236 -31.12 38.69 55.08
C ASN A 236 -30.59 38.47 56.50
N GLY A 237 -29.34 38.87 56.74
CA GLY A 237 -28.82 39.04 58.09
C GLY A 237 -29.40 40.27 58.76
N LEU A 238 -29.52 40.24 60.09
CA LEU A 238 -29.96 41.39 60.88
C LEU A 238 -28.80 42.35 61.17
N ALA A 239 -29.13 43.62 61.38
CA ALA A 239 -28.15 44.60 61.79
C ALA A 239 -27.67 44.35 63.23
N GLY A 240 -26.38 44.59 63.49
CA GLY A 240 -25.86 44.60 64.86
C GLY A 240 -26.35 45.84 65.63
N THR A 241 -26.68 45.65 66.90
CA THR A 241 -27.31 46.68 67.74
C THR A 241 -26.28 47.58 68.43
N ALA A 242 -26.62 48.85 68.61
CA ALA A 242 -25.77 49.83 69.30
C ALA A 242 -25.93 49.79 70.82
N SER A 243 -24.80 49.97 71.51
CA SER A 243 -24.72 50.27 72.95
C SER A 243 -24.23 51.69 73.17
N ALA A 244 -23.94 52.06 74.43
CA ALA A 244 -23.44 53.40 74.77
C ALA A 244 -22.13 53.77 74.05
N ASN A 245 -21.26 52.80 73.73
CA ASN A 245 -19.92 53.07 73.19
C ASN A 245 -19.60 52.36 71.85
N GLY A 246 -20.20 51.20 71.56
CA GLY A 246 -19.98 50.48 70.30
C GLY A 246 -21.20 49.70 69.82
N SER A 247 -21.22 49.29 68.56
CA SER A 247 -22.26 48.43 67.99
C SER A 247 -21.73 47.06 67.62
N GLY A 248 -22.57 46.03 67.79
CA GLY A 248 -22.26 44.67 67.33
C GLY A 248 -22.10 44.63 65.82
N GLY A 249 -21.39 43.62 65.32
CA GLY A 249 -21.27 43.39 63.88
C GLY A 249 -22.58 42.90 63.26
N GLY A 250 -22.79 43.19 61.99
CA GLY A 250 -23.96 42.70 61.25
C GLY A 250 -23.93 41.20 61.00
N GLY A 251 -25.10 40.56 61.04
CA GLY A 251 -25.26 39.15 60.67
C GLY A 251 -25.06 38.93 59.17
N ALA A 252 -24.51 37.80 58.78
CA ALA A 252 -24.35 37.44 57.37
C ALA A 252 -25.70 37.12 56.72
N GLY A 253 -25.82 37.33 55.40
CA GLY A 253 -26.94 36.80 54.62
C GLY A 253 -26.98 35.27 54.66
N GLY A 254 -28.16 34.70 54.44
CA GLY A 254 -28.42 33.27 54.44
C GLY A 254 -28.34 32.60 53.07
N SER A 255 -29.02 31.47 52.89
CA SER A 255 -29.07 30.74 51.62
C SER A 255 -30.45 30.79 50.98
N ILE A 256 -30.52 31.06 49.68
CA ILE A 256 -31.74 30.94 48.88
C ILE A 256 -31.45 30.02 47.69
N TRP A 257 -32.14 28.90 47.61
CA TRP A 257 -32.14 27.96 46.48
C TRP A 257 -33.54 27.91 45.89
N ILE A 258 -33.72 28.28 44.62
CA ILE A 258 -35.00 28.21 43.93
C ILE A 258 -34.86 27.35 42.66
N GLU A 259 -35.75 26.37 42.52
CA GLU A 259 -36.02 25.64 41.28
C GLU A 259 -37.49 25.75 40.91
N ALA A 260 -37.79 26.16 39.67
CA ALA A 260 -39.16 26.23 39.16
C ALA A 260 -39.27 25.78 37.70
N GLN A 261 -40.49 25.55 37.18
CA GLN A 261 -40.65 25.43 35.72
C GLN A 261 -40.46 26.78 35.05
N THR A 262 -41.15 27.81 35.53
CA THR A 262 -41.09 29.18 34.99
C THR A 262 -40.90 30.22 36.08
N PHE A 263 -40.18 31.28 35.74
CA PHE A 263 -40.06 32.49 36.57
C PHE A 263 -40.79 33.66 35.91
N SER A 264 -41.50 34.47 36.71
CA SER A 264 -42.07 35.75 36.25
C SER A 264 -42.22 36.75 37.40
N GLY A 265 -42.42 38.02 37.06
CA GLY A 265 -42.69 39.10 38.03
C GLY A 265 -41.53 40.09 38.19
N GLY A 266 -41.80 41.18 38.92
CA GLY A 266 -40.88 42.32 39.11
C GLY A 266 -40.41 42.56 40.55
N GLY A 267 -40.61 41.59 41.44
CA GLY A 267 -40.31 41.66 42.87
C GLY A 267 -38.82 41.51 43.22
N THR A 268 -38.50 41.24 44.48
CA THR A 268 -37.11 41.13 44.96
C THR A 268 -36.82 39.77 45.60
N VAL A 269 -35.61 39.25 45.35
CA VAL A 269 -35.06 38.05 46.00
C VAL A 269 -33.71 38.41 46.59
N GLU A 270 -33.53 38.26 47.91
CA GLU A 270 -32.34 38.78 48.55
C GLU A 270 -31.81 37.95 49.72
N ALA A 271 -30.49 37.76 49.75
CA ALA A 271 -29.77 37.19 50.89
C ALA A 271 -28.64 38.15 51.26
N ASN A 272 -28.99 39.37 51.63
CA ASN A 272 -28.04 40.44 51.94
C ASN A 272 -27.54 40.34 53.39
N GLY A 273 -26.31 40.79 53.63
CA GLY A 273 -25.78 40.93 54.98
C GLY A 273 -26.41 42.10 55.72
N GLY A 274 -26.52 41.99 57.04
CA GLY A 274 -26.97 43.06 57.93
C GLY A 274 -25.90 44.12 58.12
N GLY A 275 -26.29 45.38 58.25
CA GLY A 275 -25.36 46.47 58.63
C GLY A 275 -25.04 46.48 60.13
N ALA A 276 -24.54 47.59 60.63
CA ALA A 276 -24.42 47.84 62.06
C ALA A 276 -24.98 49.23 62.38
N GLU A 277 -25.72 49.34 63.48
CA GLU A 277 -26.23 50.62 63.97
C GLU A 277 -25.08 51.60 64.24
N ASN A 278 -25.32 52.90 64.05
CA ASN A 278 -24.31 53.94 64.22
C ASN A 278 -23.91 54.07 65.70
N ALA A 279 -22.60 53.96 65.98
CA ALA A 279 -21.99 54.09 67.30
C ALA A 279 -20.58 54.70 67.17
N THR A 280 -19.98 55.10 68.30
CA THR A 280 -18.61 55.67 68.31
C THR A 280 -17.58 54.69 67.75
N TYR A 281 -17.70 53.42 68.13
CA TYR A 281 -16.99 52.30 67.52
C TYR A 281 -18.01 51.40 66.81
N GLN A 282 -18.30 51.72 65.55
CA GLN A 282 -19.29 50.99 64.75
C GLN A 282 -18.81 49.57 64.44
N GLY A 283 -19.72 48.60 64.52
CA GLY A 283 -19.47 47.22 64.10
C GLY A 283 -19.40 47.07 62.58
N GLY A 284 -18.67 46.07 62.09
CA GLY A 284 -18.54 45.80 60.66
C GLY A 284 -19.80 45.16 60.06
N GLY A 285 -20.00 45.34 58.76
CA GLY A 285 -21.16 44.80 58.04
C GLY A 285 -21.06 43.28 57.85
N GLY A 286 -22.18 42.56 57.89
CA GLY A 286 -22.22 41.13 57.61
C GLY A 286 -21.99 40.83 56.12
N GLY A 287 -21.36 39.71 55.79
CA GLY A 287 -21.19 39.25 54.41
C GLY A 287 -22.52 38.93 53.73
N GLY A 288 -22.64 39.16 52.43
CA GLY A 288 -23.82 38.78 51.65
C GLY A 288 -23.83 37.28 51.37
N GLY A 289 -25.01 36.65 51.43
CA GLY A 289 -25.21 35.20 51.44
C GLY A 289 -25.10 34.50 50.08
N ARG A 290 -25.82 33.38 49.92
CA ARG A 290 -25.79 32.57 48.69
C ARG A 290 -27.15 32.49 48.04
N LEU A 291 -27.22 32.75 46.73
CA LEU A 291 -28.46 32.71 45.96
C LEU A 291 -28.27 31.85 44.70
N ARG A 292 -29.15 30.88 44.49
CA ARG A 292 -29.28 30.10 43.26
C ARG A 292 -30.73 30.12 42.80
N MET A 293 -30.99 30.53 41.56
CA MET A 293 -32.33 30.65 40.98
C MET A 293 -32.37 30.07 39.57
N PHE A 294 -32.82 28.81 39.41
CA PHE A 294 -32.88 28.13 38.12
C PHE A 294 -34.32 27.75 37.70
N CYS A 295 -34.71 28.10 36.48
CA CYS A 295 -35.94 27.62 35.85
C CYS A 295 -35.67 26.46 34.87
N ILE A 296 -36.73 25.87 34.30
CA ILE A 296 -36.63 24.80 33.30
C ILE A 296 -37.04 25.29 31.92
N SER A 297 -38.12 26.07 31.79
CA SER A 297 -38.74 26.34 30.50
C SER A 297 -38.94 27.81 30.15
N ASP A 298 -38.95 28.74 31.11
CA ASP A 298 -39.10 30.17 30.80
C ASP A 298 -38.66 31.10 31.96
N ASN A 299 -38.10 32.26 31.62
CA ASN A 299 -37.58 33.25 32.56
C ASN A 299 -38.02 34.69 32.22
N ASP A 300 -39.26 35.02 32.57
CA ASP A 300 -39.83 36.37 32.45
C ASP A 300 -39.60 37.24 33.71
N PHE A 301 -38.71 36.82 34.62
CA PHE A 301 -38.44 37.59 35.83
C PHE A 301 -37.61 38.85 35.51
N THR A 302 -38.19 40.01 35.79
CA THR A 302 -37.58 41.33 35.54
C THR A 302 -37.19 42.05 36.83
N GLY A 303 -37.41 41.41 37.98
CA GLY A 303 -37.08 41.93 39.29
C GLY A 303 -35.59 41.87 39.63
N SER A 304 -35.26 42.10 40.91
CA SER A 304 -33.87 42.09 41.38
C SER A 304 -33.55 40.86 42.24
N ALA A 305 -32.34 40.34 42.06
CA ALA A 305 -31.77 39.27 42.88
C ALA A 305 -30.42 39.72 43.46
N THR A 306 -30.31 39.88 44.78
CA THR A 306 -29.15 40.51 45.46
C THR A 306 -28.57 39.64 46.59
N VAL A 307 -27.24 39.73 46.73
CA VAL A 307 -26.44 39.07 47.78
C VAL A 307 -25.36 40.04 48.27
N THR A 308 -25.71 41.30 48.46
CA THR A 308 -24.76 42.36 48.86
C THR A 308 -24.37 42.22 50.32
N GLY A 309 -23.14 42.59 50.67
CA GLY A 309 -22.76 42.73 52.08
C GLY A 309 -23.46 43.90 52.76
N GLY A 310 -23.57 43.81 54.08
CA GLY A 310 -24.12 44.85 54.93
C GLY A 310 -23.31 46.14 54.83
N GLN A 311 -24.02 47.25 54.70
CA GLN A 311 -23.43 48.59 54.57
C GLN A 311 -23.28 49.23 55.95
N THR A 312 -22.17 49.94 56.15
CA THR A 312 -21.86 50.67 57.38
C THR A 312 -21.41 52.10 57.05
N GLU A 313 -21.44 53.01 58.04
CA GLU A 313 -21.15 54.43 57.81
C GLU A 313 -19.67 54.79 58.05
N SER A 314 -19.00 54.06 58.95
CA SER A 314 -17.67 54.40 59.47
C SER A 314 -16.77 53.20 59.75
N SER A 315 -17.20 51.99 59.40
CA SER A 315 -16.48 50.71 59.53
C SER A 315 -16.39 49.98 58.17
N GLN A 316 -15.89 48.74 58.14
CA GLN A 316 -15.82 47.98 56.89
C GLN A 316 -17.18 47.34 56.54
N ASP A 317 -17.60 47.52 55.30
CA ASP A 317 -18.76 46.81 54.74
C ASP A 317 -18.47 45.32 54.56
N GLY A 318 -19.53 44.51 54.59
CA GLY A 318 -19.43 43.10 54.24
C GLY A 318 -19.10 42.90 52.75
N GLY A 319 -18.42 41.80 52.44
CA GLY A 319 -18.20 41.34 51.07
C GLY A 319 -19.49 40.81 50.43
N THR A 320 -19.63 41.00 49.12
CA THR A 320 -20.71 40.42 48.32
C THR A 320 -20.62 38.89 48.29
N GLY A 321 -21.79 38.25 48.33
CA GLY A 321 -21.96 36.81 48.25
C GLY A 321 -21.93 36.23 46.84
N SER A 322 -22.36 34.96 46.72
CA SER A 322 -22.41 34.25 45.44
C SER A 322 -23.83 34.19 44.90
N ARG A 323 -24.02 34.56 43.62
CA ARG A 323 -25.29 34.49 42.92
C ARG A 323 -25.17 33.66 41.64
N LEU A 324 -26.04 32.67 41.48
CA LEU A 324 -26.27 31.89 40.25
C LEU A 324 -27.71 32.15 39.76
N GLY A 325 -27.88 32.60 38.53
CA GLY A 325 -29.17 33.00 37.96
C GLY A 325 -29.62 34.44 38.35
N PRO A 326 -30.90 34.82 38.15
CA PRO A 326 -31.96 34.05 37.52
C PRO A 326 -31.63 33.67 36.08
N THR A 327 -31.73 32.38 35.80
CA THR A 327 -31.49 31.75 34.50
C THR A 327 -32.29 30.46 34.43
N CYS A 328 -32.59 29.95 33.25
CA CYS A 328 -33.04 28.57 33.08
C CYS A 328 -31.85 27.63 33.00
N ARG A 329 -32.06 26.35 33.29
CA ARG A 329 -31.00 25.36 33.14
C ARG A 329 -30.67 25.21 31.65
N PRO A 330 -29.39 25.24 31.27
CA PRO A 330 -28.97 24.81 29.94
C PRO A 330 -29.44 23.39 29.66
N ASP A 331 -29.60 23.06 28.38
CA ASP A 331 -29.91 21.71 27.95
C ASP A 331 -28.74 20.76 28.25
N THR A 332 -29.07 19.50 28.56
CA THR A 332 -28.05 18.45 28.69
C THR A 332 -27.52 18.11 27.29
N PRO A 333 -26.18 18.08 27.06
CA PRO A 333 -25.63 17.75 25.75
C PRO A 333 -26.12 16.41 25.23
N THR A 334 -26.43 16.34 23.93
CA THR A 334 -26.93 15.13 23.27
C THR A 334 -26.03 14.63 22.16
N ILE A 335 -25.17 15.49 21.61
CA ILE A 335 -24.20 15.19 20.55
C ILE A 335 -22.80 15.40 21.12
N LEU A 336 -22.17 14.30 21.53
CA LEU A 336 -20.83 14.30 22.09
C LEU A 336 -19.86 13.69 21.09
N LYS A 337 -18.66 14.28 20.97
CA LYS A 337 -17.59 13.83 20.06
C LYS A 337 -16.22 13.98 20.69
N GLN A 338 -15.27 13.20 20.22
CA GLN A 338 -13.85 13.33 20.57
C GLN A 338 -13.00 13.32 19.30
N PHE A 339 -11.94 14.11 19.28
CA PHE A 339 -11.07 14.30 18.12
C PHE A 339 -9.59 14.21 18.49
N ARG A 340 -8.76 13.91 17.48
CA ARG A 340 -7.31 14.10 17.54
C ARG A 340 -6.95 15.58 17.73
N SER A 341 -5.69 15.86 18.03
CA SER A 341 -5.15 17.22 18.24
C SER A 341 -5.34 18.15 17.03
N ASN A 342 -5.50 17.60 15.83
CA ASN A 342 -5.84 18.37 14.62
C ASN A 342 -7.29 18.90 14.60
N ASN A 343 -8.07 18.64 15.66
CA ASN A 343 -9.42 19.15 15.90
C ASN A 343 -10.49 18.73 14.88
N THR A 344 -10.15 17.84 13.94
CA THR A 344 -11.00 17.48 12.79
C THR A 344 -11.16 15.98 12.63
N THR A 345 -10.15 15.18 12.97
CA THR A 345 -10.24 13.72 12.87
C THR A 345 -10.88 13.12 14.11
N GLU A 346 -12.11 12.63 13.96
CA GLU A 346 -12.88 12.01 15.03
C GLU A 346 -12.25 10.69 15.49
N ILE A 347 -12.24 10.46 16.80
CA ILE A 347 -11.83 9.20 17.43
C ILE A 347 -13.12 8.51 17.87
N LEU A 348 -13.51 7.43 17.21
CA LEU A 348 -14.73 6.70 17.60
C LEU A 348 -14.56 6.06 18.98
N VAL A 349 -15.69 5.72 19.61
CA VAL A 349 -15.73 5.05 20.92
C VAL A 349 -14.82 3.83 20.94
N GLY A 350 -13.98 3.73 21.97
CA GLY A 350 -13.08 2.61 22.19
C GLY A 350 -11.80 2.61 21.35
N GLN A 351 -11.62 3.57 20.44
CA GLN A 351 -10.46 3.62 19.54
C GLN A 351 -9.22 4.21 20.21
N ALA A 352 -8.06 3.86 19.65
CA ALA A 352 -6.77 4.38 20.11
C ALA A 352 -6.34 5.65 19.36
N THR A 353 -5.56 6.48 20.04
CA THR A 353 -4.77 7.57 19.46
C THR A 353 -3.33 7.49 19.92
N SER A 354 -2.37 7.82 19.05
CA SER A 354 -0.94 7.90 19.38
C SER A 354 -0.53 9.26 19.95
N GLU A 355 -1.46 10.21 19.97
CA GLU A 355 -1.31 11.56 20.49
C GLU A 355 -1.70 11.58 21.98
N ASN A 356 -0.93 12.27 22.82
CA ASN A 356 -1.29 12.49 24.23
C ASN A 356 -2.20 13.72 24.42
N THR A 357 -2.90 14.11 23.37
CA THR A 357 -3.81 15.26 23.33
C THR A 357 -5.10 14.82 22.65
N VAL A 358 -6.23 15.07 23.31
CA VAL A 358 -7.57 14.75 22.80
C VAL A 358 -8.43 16.01 22.92
N VAL A 359 -9.24 16.27 21.89
CA VAL A 359 -10.22 17.35 21.92
C VAL A 359 -11.60 16.76 22.16
N PHE A 360 -12.22 17.15 23.26
CA PHE A 360 -13.58 16.77 23.63
C PHE A 360 -14.55 17.85 23.17
N ALA A 361 -15.67 17.44 22.60
CA ALA A 361 -16.64 18.36 22.03
C ALA A 361 -18.07 17.92 22.33
N ALA A 362 -18.96 18.91 22.47
CA ALA A 362 -20.38 18.67 22.64
C ALA A 362 -21.22 19.82 22.06
N ASP A 363 -22.49 19.54 21.79
CA ASP A 363 -23.53 20.54 21.60
C ASP A 363 -23.81 21.32 22.90
N MET A 364 -24.25 22.56 22.76
CA MET A 364 -24.63 23.45 23.84
C MET A 364 -25.85 24.26 23.43
N SER A 365 -26.93 24.17 24.18
CA SER A 365 -28.11 25.02 24.01
C SER A 365 -28.69 25.41 25.35
N ASP A 366 -29.38 26.53 25.35
CA ASP A 366 -30.13 27.05 26.48
C ASP A 366 -31.36 27.80 25.94
N ILE A 367 -32.47 27.74 26.66
CA ILE A 367 -33.70 28.44 26.29
C ILE A 367 -33.57 29.97 26.46
N ASP A 368 -32.67 30.43 27.35
CA ASP A 368 -32.43 31.84 27.58
C ASP A 368 -31.62 32.46 26.44
N ALA A 369 -32.35 33.12 25.52
CA ALA A 369 -31.77 33.78 24.36
C ALA A 369 -30.89 34.98 24.78
N GLY A 370 -29.67 35.04 24.26
CA GLY A 370 -28.70 36.11 24.54
C GLY A 370 -27.64 35.75 25.59
N GLU A 371 -27.75 34.59 26.21
CA GLU A 371 -26.70 34.03 27.07
C GLU A 371 -25.56 33.38 26.26
N THR A 372 -24.40 33.22 26.91
CA THR A 372 -23.25 32.54 26.32
C THR A 372 -22.91 31.28 27.10
N LEU A 373 -22.55 30.21 26.40
CA LEU A 373 -22.42 28.86 26.95
C LEU A 373 -20.97 28.36 26.95
N ALA A 374 -20.61 27.54 27.91
CA ALA A 374 -19.31 26.87 27.98
C ALA A 374 -19.44 25.42 28.44
N LEU A 375 -18.53 24.55 28.00
CA LEU A 375 -18.46 23.18 28.49
C LEU A 375 -17.69 23.07 29.81
N GLN A 376 -18.10 22.10 30.62
CA GLN A 376 -17.35 21.57 31.75
C GLN A 376 -17.17 20.06 31.54
N LEU A 377 -15.92 19.59 31.59
CA LEU A 377 -15.53 18.22 31.27
C LEU A 377 -14.96 17.53 32.52
N GLU A 378 -15.40 16.31 32.77
CA GLU A 378 -14.74 15.37 33.68
C GLU A 378 -14.20 14.18 32.87
N VAL A 379 -12.87 14.07 32.78
CA VAL A 379 -12.17 12.94 32.13
C VAL A 379 -11.37 12.16 33.16
N ARG A 380 -11.50 10.83 33.15
CA ARG A 380 -10.90 9.94 34.16
C ARG A 380 -10.30 8.70 33.51
N PRO A 381 -9.22 8.12 34.07
CA PRO A 381 -8.79 6.79 33.70
C PRO A 381 -9.85 5.74 34.07
N ILE A 382 -10.00 4.70 33.23
CA ILE A 382 -10.90 3.57 33.51
C ILE A 382 -10.58 2.96 34.88
N GLY A 383 -11.63 2.67 35.64
CA GLY A 383 -11.54 2.20 37.03
C GLY A 383 -11.60 3.30 38.09
N THR A 384 -11.66 4.58 37.69
CA THR A 384 -11.86 5.71 38.60
C THR A 384 -13.28 6.28 38.44
N PRO A 385 -14.18 6.17 39.44
CA PRO A 385 -15.53 6.73 39.33
C PRO A 385 -15.55 8.24 39.10
N PHE A 386 -16.55 8.73 38.35
CA PHE A 386 -16.82 10.15 38.26
C PHE A 386 -17.19 10.74 39.64
N THR A 387 -16.71 11.95 39.90
CA THR A 387 -17.04 12.72 41.12
C THR A 387 -18.01 13.87 40.84
N ASN A 388 -18.43 14.05 39.59
CA ASN A 388 -19.27 15.16 39.12
C ASN A 388 -18.64 16.54 39.36
N VAL A 389 -17.31 16.58 39.34
CA VAL A 389 -16.51 17.81 39.48
C VAL A 389 -15.72 17.99 38.18
N PRO A 390 -15.82 19.16 37.52
CA PRO A 390 -15.10 19.41 36.28
C PRO A 390 -13.58 19.28 36.47
N THR A 391 -12.95 18.39 35.70
CA THR A 391 -11.49 18.35 35.53
C THR A 391 -10.99 19.49 34.65
N HIS A 392 -11.83 19.91 33.69
CA HIS A 392 -11.52 20.97 32.74
C HIS A 392 -12.76 21.82 32.49
N THR A 393 -12.50 23.06 32.12
CA THR A 393 -13.52 24.07 31.85
C THR A 393 -13.13 24.77 30.57
N GLN A 394 -14.09 24.97 29.66
CA GLN A 394 -13.86 25.78 28.48
C GLN A 394 -13.58 27.24 28.88
N ALA A 395 -12.49 27.81 28.36
CA ALA A 395 -11.99 29.12 28.80
C ALA A 395 -12.90 30.28 28.37
N ASN A 396 -13.47 30.21 27.17
CA ASN A 396 -14.30 31.26 26.60
C ASN A 396 -15.72 30.76 26.40
N ASN A 397 -16.71 31.50 26.91
CA ASN A 397 -18.10 31.25 26.58
C ASN A 397 -18.35 31.51 25.08
N GLN A 398 -19.24 30.74 24.49
CA GLN A 398 -19.61 30.74 23.08
C GLN A 398 -21.07 31.18 22.91
N ALA A 399 -21.47 31.51 21.68
CA ALA A 399 -22.85 31.90 21.40
C ALA A 399 -23.82 30.73 21.62
N ASN A 400 -24.95 30.99 22.26
CA ASN A 400 -26.09 30.08 22.34
C ASN A 400 -26.90 30.15 21.02
N PRO A 401 -27.13 29.05 20.26
CA PRO A 401 -26.69 27.67 20.49
C PRO A 401 -25.44 27.23 19.68
N GLN A 402 -24.83 26.14 20.12
CA GLN A 402 -23.78 25.36 19.44
C GLN A 402 -24.31 23.95 19.13
N THR A 403 -24.50 23.59 17.87
CA THR A 403 -25.27 22.38 17.48
C THR A 403 -24.43 21.13 17.23
N CYS A 404 -23.12 21.27 17.10
CA CYS A 404 -22.17 20.18 16.85
C CYS A 404 -22.46 19.24 15.65
N LEU A 405 -23.20 19.72 14.64
CA LEU A 405 -23.47 19.00 13.38
C LEU A 405 -22.33 19.20 12.33
N THR A 406 -22.17 18.23 11.41
CA THR A 406 -21.08 18.19 10.41
C THR A 406 -21.39 18.89 9.08
N PRO A 407 -20.38 19.48 8.36
CA PRO A 407 -18.94 19.55 8.72
C PRO A 407 -18.36 20.99 8.81
N PRO A 408 -17.22 21.15 9.51
CA PRO A 408 -17.07 21.33 10.97
C PRO A 408 -17.34 22.79 11.38
N GLY A 409 -18.22 23.11 12.34
CA GLY A 409 -18.49 24.54 12.55
C GLY A 409 -18.99 25.09 13.87
N ASN A 410 -19.63 24.34 14.76
CA ASN A 410 -20.30 24.98 15.91
C ASN A 410 -20.46 24.03 17.11
N CYS A 411 -19.35 23.57 17.72
CA CYS A 411 -19.37 22.79 18.97
C CYS A 411 -18.69 23.58 20.08
N GLY A 412 -19.11 23.37 21.34
CA GLY A 412 -18.24 23.60 22.48
C GLY A 412 -17.04 22.65 22.41
N ARG A 413 -15.85 23.10 22.79
CA ARG A 413 -14.62 22.29 22.71
C ARG A 413 -13.69 22.52 23.90
N ILE A 414 -13.12 21.42 24.39
CA ILE A 414 -12.07 21.40 25.41
C ILE A 414 -10.92 20.52 24.91
N THR A 415 -9.75 21.12 24.75
CA THR A 415 -8.51 20.39 24.42
C THR A 415 -7.80 20.02 25.70
N VAL A 416 -7.58 18.72 25.93
CA VAL A 416 -6.79 18.20 27.05
C VAL A 416 -5.45 17.73 26.52
N THR A 417 -4.38 18.35 26.98
CA THR A 417 -2.99 18.01 26.61
C THR A 417 -2.32 17.22 27.74
N GLY A 418 -1.27 16.46 27.42
CA GLY A 418 -0.47 15.77 28.42
C GLY A 418 -1.15 14.56 29.08
N MET A 419 -2.14 13.96 28.41
CA MET A 419 -2.79 12.73 28.91
C MET A 419 -1.75 11.61 29.05
N THR A 420 -1.84 10.84 30.13
CA THR A 420 -0.93 9.71 30.38
C THR A 420 -1.09 8.66 29.27
N ARG A 421 0.05 8.23 28.71
CA ARG A 421 0.13 7.19 27.67
C ARG A 421 -0.07 5.80 28.25
N SER A 422 -0.37 4.84 27.37
CA SER A 422 -0.73 3.46 27.73
C SER A 422 -1.87 3.42 28.77
N THR A 423 -2.83 4.34 28.63
CA THR A 423 -3.93 4.52 29.58
C THR A 423 -5.25 4.66 28.82
N GLU A 424 -6.27 4.00 29.34
CA GLU A 424 -7.64 4.01 28.85
C GLU A 424 -8.47 5.02 29.66
N TYR A 425 -9.31 5.81 29.00
CA TYR A 425 -10.09 6.87 29.63
C TYR A 425 -11.59 6.72 29.35
N HIS A 426 -12.39 7.24 30.27
CA HIS A 426 -13.80 7.55 30.08
C HIS A 426 -14.09 9.01 30.48
N TRP A 427 -15.13 9.62 29.91
CA TRP A 427 -15.43 11.03 30.17
C TRP A 427 -16.92 11.38 30.10
N GLN A 428 -17.27 12.43 30.85
CA GLN A 428 -18.59 13.05 30.85
C GLN A 428 -18.49 14.57 30.76
N VAL A 429 -19.55 15.22 30.27
CA VAL A 429 -19.58 16.67 30.02
C VAL A 429 -20.92 17.29 30.43
N ARG A 430 -20.91 18.54 30.87
CA ARG A 430 -22.12 19.37 31.09
C ARG A 430 -21.93 20.77 30.49
N VAL A 431 -23.03 21.48 30.26
CA VAL A 431 -23.05 22.87 29.80
C VAL A 431 -23.21 23.79 31.01
N ARG A 432 -22.58 24.96 30.95
CA ARG A 432 -22.88 26.09 31.83
C ARG A 432 -23.20 27.34 31.01
N ASP A 433 -24.06 28.20 31.53
CA ASP A 433 -24.36 29.52 30.95
C ASP A 433 -23.51 30.64 31.58
N SER A 434 -23.74 31.87 31.12
CA SER A 434 -23.07 33.08 31.59
C SER A 434 -23.54 33.60 32.94
N LYS A 435 -24.71 33.19 33.41
CA LYS A 435 -25.28 33.53 34.73
C LYS A 435 -25.04 32.44 35.79
N GLY A 436 -24.33 31.37 35.44
CA GLY A 436 -23.94 30.29 36.32
C GLY A 436 -24.91 29.10 36.37
N GLY A 437 -25.94 29.07 35.51
CA GLY A 437 -26.78 27.89 35.28
C GLY A 437 -25.98 26.77 34.64
N PHE A 438 -26.35 25.52 34.93
CA PHE A 438 -25.69 24.34 34.39
C PHE A 438 -26.65 23.18 34.18
N SER A 439 -26.34 22.36 33.17
CA SER A 439 -27.10 21.17 32.83
C SER A 439 -26.68 19.95 33.66
N THR A 440 -27.38 18.83 33.48
CA THR A 440 -26.94 17.54 34.03
C THR A 440 -25.73 17.01 33.27
N TRP A 441 -24.96 16.10 33.88
CA TRP A 441 -23.82 15.46 33.22
C TRP A 441 -24.28 14.44 32.18
N ALA A 442 -23.65 14.46 31.01
CA ALA A 442 -23.81 13.49 29.93
C ALA A 442 -22.50 12.69 29.74
N SER A 443 -22.57 11.37 29.92
CA SER A 443 -21.46 10.45 29.61
C SER A 443 -21.29 10.26 28.11
N PHE A 444 -20.04 10.10 27.66
CA PHE A 444 -19.73 9.81 26.26
C PHE A 444 -19.98 8.34 25.88
N GLY A 445 -20.18 8.11 24.58
CA GLY A 445 -20.05 6.81 23.93
C GLY A 445 -21.19 5.80 24.12
N GLY A 446 -22.03 5.96 25.15
CA GLY A 446 -23.16 5.05 25.40
C GLY A 446 -22.74 3.61 25.77
N ASN A 447 -21.45 3.39 26.00
CA ASN A 447 -20.84 2.20 26.55
C ASN A 447 -20.90 2.21 28.08
N ALA A 448 -20.55 1.09 28.72
CA ALA A 448 -20.41 1.08 30.17
C ALA A 448 -19.22 1.94 30.60
N GLU A 449 -19.29 2.57 31.77
CA GLU A 449 -18.18 3.34 32.34
C GLU A 449 -16.95 2.48 32.72
N THR A 450 -17.08 1.15 32.61
CA THR A 450 -15.98 0.19 32.70
C THR A 450 -15.27 -0.05 31.36
N ASP A 451 -15.90 0.37 30.27
CA ASP A 451 -15.36 0.28 28.91
C ASP A 451 -14.72 1.62 28.55
N ARG A 452 -13.65 1.58 27.75
CA ARG A 452 -12.93 2.80 27.36
C ARG A 452 -13.66 3.59 26.29
N ASP A 453 -13.58 4.91 26.41
CA ASP A 453 -13.99 5.86 25.39
C ASP A 453 -12.84 6.13 24.40
N VAL A 454 -11.63 6.26 24.95
CA VAL A 454 -10.40 6.49 24.19
C VAL A 454 -9.20 5.83 24.87
N LEU A 455 -8.33 5.24 24.07
CA LEU A 455 -7.01 4.76 24.51
C LEU A 455 -5.94 5.74 24.03
N VAL A 456 -5.15 6.28 24.96
CA VAL A 456 -3.93 7.04 24.62
C VAL A 456 -2.77 6.05 24.57
N ALA A 457 -2.34 5.67 23.36
CA ALA A 457 -1.34 4.62 23.15
C ALA A 457 0.07 5.04 23.61
N GLY A 458 0.85 4.07 24.07
CA GLY A 458 2.28 4.20 24.31
C GLY A 458 3.11 4.37 23.04
N LEU A 459 4.44 4.43 23.21
CA LEU A 459 5.36 4.32 22.08
C LEU A 459 5.35 2.87 21.57
N ALA A 460 5.38 2.69 20.26
CA ALA A 460 5.48 1.35 19.65
C ALA A 460 6.73 0.61 20.15
N ALA A 461 6.54 -0.64 20.57
CA ALA A 461 7.59 -1.47 21.15
C ALA A 461 7.67 -2.87 20.54
N ASN A 462 6.55 -3.42 20.07
CA ASN A 462 6.49 -4.79 19.53
C ASN A 462 5.79 -4.84 18.17
N ILE A 463 6.21 -5.76 17.31
CA ILE A 463 5.52 -6.14 16.07
C ILE A 463 5.36 -7.67 16.02
N SER A 464 4.19 -8.15 15.61
CA SER A 464 3.91 -9.58 15.51
C SER A 464 3.07 -9.94 14.28
N LEU A 465 3.26 -11.16 13.78
CA LEU A 465 2.46 -11.74 12.70
C LEU A 465 1.01 -11.99 13.16
N VAL A 466 0.04 -11.64 12.31
CA VAL A 466 -1.38 -11.92 12.53
C VAL A 466 -1.92 -12.94 11.53
N SER A 467 -1.75 -12.70 10.22
CA SER A 467 -2.27 -13.59 9.15
C SER A 467 -1.55 -13.39 7.82
N GLY A 468 -1.85 -14.24 6.82
CA GLY A 468 -1.32 -14.14 5.45
C GLY A 468 -0.04 -14.93 5.16
N ASN A 469 0.44 -15.74 6.11
CA ASN A 469 1.62 -16.58 5.93
C ASN A 469 1.28 -17.96 5.34
N SER A 470 2.27 -18.63 4.74
CA SER A 470 2.20 -20.03 4.28
C SER A 470 1.12 -20.30 3.22
N GLN A 471 0.83 -19.30 2.40
CA GLN A 471 -0.12 -19.43 1.30
C GLN A 471 0.50 -20.15 0.10
N THR A 472 -0.37 -20.67 -0.78
CA THR A 472 0.02 -21.20 -2.10
C THR A 472 -0.84 -20.54 -3.17
N GLY A 473 -0.26 -20.18 -4.31
CA GLY A 473 -0.98 -19.63 -5.45
C GLY A 473 -0.25 -19.92 -6.75
N THR A 474 -0.87 -19.61 -7.87
CA THR A 474 -0.23 -19.73 -9.20
C THR A 474 0.68 -18.53 -9.43
N VAL A 475 1.80 -18.72 -10.15
CA VAL A 475 2.65 -17.61 -10.62
C VAL A 475 1.79 -16.48 -11.25
N PHE A 476 2.21 -15.23 -11.06
CA PHE A 476 1.50 -14.00 -11.49
C PHE A 476 0.10 -13.76 -10.89
N THR A 477 -0.36 -14.55 -9.91
CA THR A 477 -1.64 -14.30 -9.23
C THR A 477 -1.48 -13.64 -7.86
N ALA A 478 -2.45 -12.82 -7.47
CA ALA A 478 -2.54 -12.27 -6.12
C ALA A 478 -2.79 -13.38 -5.10
N LEU A 479 -2.09 -13.34 -3.96
CA LEU A 479 -2.40 -14.20 -2.83
C LEU A 479 -3.81 -13.90 -2.30
N ALA A 480 -4.52 -14.95 -1.89
CA ALA A 480 -5.91 -14.85 -1.48
C ALA A 480 -6.09 -14.05 -0.18
N ASP A 481 -5.20 -14.25 0.79
CA ASP A 481 -5.22 -13.55 2.08
C ASP A 481 -4.16 -12.44 2.13
N PRO A 482 -4.46 -11.25 2.67
CA PRO A 482 -3.47 -10.22 2.89
C PRO A 482 -2.47 -10.62 3.98
N LEU A 483 -1.24 -10.11 3.86
CA LEU A 483 -0.20 -10.15 4.88
C LEU A 483 -0.56 -9.15 5.99
N VAL A 484 -0.67 -9.60 7.24
CA VAL A 484 -1.13 -8.78 8.36
C VAL A 484 -0.16 -8.85 9.53
N VAL A 485 0.21 -7.67 10.05
CA VAL A 485 0.99 -7.51 11.29
C VAL A 485 0.26 -6.61 12.28
N LEU A 486 0.51 -6.84 13.56
CA LEU A 486 0.03 -6.02 14.68
C LEU A 486 1.22 -5.32 15.35
N VAL A 487 1.10 -4.02 15.57
CA VAL A 487 2.05 -3.20 16.32
C VAL A 487 1.44 -2.79 17.65
N THR A 488 2.17 -3.05 18.74
CA THR A 488 1.75 -2.72 20.11
C THR A 488 2.82 -1.96 20.88
N ASP A 489 2.39 -1.27 21.93
CA ASP A 489 3.29 -0.66 22.91
C ASP A 489 3.84 -1.72 23.89
N SER A 490 4.65 -1.26 24.87
CA SER A 490 5.25 -2.15 25.87
C SER A 490 4.24 -2.77 26.84
N SER A 491 3.03 -2.24 26.91
CA SER A 491 1.94 -2.73 27.76
C SER A 491 0.96 -3.63 26.99
N GLY A 492 1.18 -3.82 25.68
CA GLY A 492 0.36 -4.65 24.80
C GLY A 492 -0.81 -3.91 24.15
N PHE A 493 -0.90 -2.58 24.28
CA PHE A 493 -1.96 -1.81 23.64
C PHE A 493 -1.63 -1.51 22.16
N PRO A 494 -2.64 -1.46 21.27
CA PRO A 494 -2.42 -1.17 19.85
C PRO A 494 -1.88 0.25 19.63
N VAL A 495 -0.94 0.40 18.69
CA VAL A 495 -0.35 1.70 18.36
C VAL A 495 -0.77 2.14 16.95
N PRO A 496 -1.62 3.17 16.81
CA PRO A 496 -2.07 3.67 15.52
C PRO A 496 -1.08 4.64 14.86
N GLY A 497 -1.06 4.66 13.54
CA GLY A 497 -0.25 5.57 12.72
C GLY A 497 1.25 5.24 12.65
N TYR A 498 1.67 4.06 13.11
CA TYR A 498 3.07 3.62 13.04
C TYR A 498 3.41 3.14 11.63
N ASN A 499 4.54 3.60 11.06
CA ASN A 499 4.98 3.23 9.72
C ASN A 499 5.71 1.88 9.70
N VAL A 500 5.19 0.91 8.95
CA VAL A 500 5.75 -0.42 8.69
C VAL A 500 6.29 -0.46 7.27
N THR A 501 7.55 -0.85 7.11
CA THR A 501 8.20 -1.02 5.80
C THR A 501 8.11 -2.47 5.34
N TRP A 502 7.78 -2.70 4.08
CA TRP A 502 7.63 -4.02 3.47
C TRP A 502 8.65 -4.23 2.37
N SER A 503 9.25 -5.43 2.30
CA SER A 503 10.22 -5.75 1.26
C SER A 503 10.12 -7.20 0.81
N VAL A 504 10.28 -7.43 -0.51
CA VAL A 504 10.36 -8.76 -1.12
C VAL A 504 11.81 -9.24 -1.05
N THR A 505 12.06 -10.33 -0.34
CA THR A 505 13.42 -10.89 -0.13
C THR A 505 13.69 -12.14 -0.96
N GLN A 506 12.65 -12.79 -1.48
CA GLN A 506 12.76 -13.93 -2.40
C GLN A 506 11.52 -13.94 -3.30
N GLY A 507 11.68 -14.17 -4.60
CA GLY A 507 10.60 -14.02 -5.59
C GLY A 507 10.61 -12.70 -6.36
N GLN A 508 11.76 -12.03 -6.45
CA GLN A 508 11.91 -10.72 -7.09
C GLN A 508 11.67 -10.71 -8.61
N ASN A 509 11.52 -11.89 -9.23
CA ASN A 509 11.23 -12.06 -10.64
C ASN A 509 9.73 -11.81 -10.93
N GLY A 510 9.24 -10.60 -10.64
CA GLY A 510 7.86 -10.17 -10.87
C GLY A 510 6.91 -10.27 -9.66
N GLY A 511 7.39 -10.62 -8.46
CA GLY A 511 6.57 -10.63 -7.25
C GLY A 511 6.38 -9.21 -6.69
N VAL A 512 5.14 -8.74 -6.62
CA VAL A 512 4.83 -7.32 -6.36
C VAL A 512 4.01 -7.13 -5.08
N LEU A 513 4.35 -6.10 -4.31
CA LEU A 513 3.55 -5.57 -3.20
C LEU A 513 2.75 -4.36 -3.70
N THR A 514 1.54 -4.18 -3.19
CA THR A 514 0.74 -2.97 -3.50
C THR A 514 1.42 -1.65 -3.10
N SER A 515 2.34 -1.67 -2.12
CA SER A 515 3.28 -0.58 -1.82
C SER A 515 4.34 -1.01 -0.81
N GLY A 516 5.52 -0.35 -0.82
CA GLY A 516 6.64 -0.67 0.07
C GLY A 516 6.52 -0.21 1.52
N SER A 517 5.47 0.53 1.91
CA SER A 517 5.25 0.98 3.30
C SER A 517 3.77 1.21 3.60
N SER A 518 3.31 0.92 4.83
CA SER A 518 1.98 1.26 5.37
C SER A 518 2.06 1.89 6.75
N THR A 519 1.03 2.66 7.11
CA THR A 519 0.74 3.00 8.50
C THR A 519 -0.23 2.03 9.16
N THR A 520 -0.14 1.86 10.48
CA THR A 520 -1.09 1.07 11.26
C THR A 520 -2.42 1.80 11.47
N ASP A 521 -3.51 1.05 11.49
CA ASP A 521 -4.86 1.54 11.78
C ASP A 521 -5.10 1.77 13.28
N GLN A 522 -6.34 2.08 13.68
CA GLN A 522 -6.69 2.33 15.08
C GLN A 522 -6.56 1.10 15.99
N ASN A 523 -6.51 -0.10 15.43
CA ASN A 523 -6.26 -1.36 16.12
C ASN A 523 -4.80 -1.79 16.08
N GLY A 524 -3.89 -0.92 15.61
CA GLY A 524 -2.46 -1.22 15.49
C GLY A 524 -2.14 -2.17 14.33
N ILE A 525 -3.09 -2.43 13.43
CA ILE A 525 -2.95 -3.38 12.33
C ILE A 525 -2.38 -2.70 11.09
N SER A 526 -1.43 -3.34 10.43
CA SER A 526 -0.92 -2.95 9.12
C SER A 526 -1.02 -4.15 8.16
N THR A 527 -1.59 -3.91 6.98
CA THR A 527 -1.93 -4.97 6.01
C THR A 527 -1.27 -4.71 4.65
N ARG A 528 -0.84 -5.76 3.94
CA ARG A 528 -0.41 -5.67 2.54
C ARG A 528 -0.89 -6.84 1.73
N THR A 529 -1.19 -6.61 0.45
CA THR A 529 -1.43 -7.67 -0.52
C THR A 529 -0.17 -7.91 -1.33
N TYR A 530 0.04 -9.16 -1.75
CA TYR A 530 1.20 -9.58 -2.51
C TYR A 530 0.76 -10.45 -3.69
N SER A 531 1.32 -10.19 -4.86
CA SER A 531 1.17 -11.02 -6.05
C SER A 531 2.43 -11.82 -6.30
N LEU A 532 2.26 -13.12 -6.56
CA LEU A 532 3.35 -14.06 -6.81
C LEU A 532 4.10 -13.70 -8.09
N GLY A 533 5.42 -13.87 -8.08
CA GLY A 533 6.26 -13.65 -9.26
C GLY A 533 6.16 -14.76 -10.31
N ARG A 534 6.95 -14.60 -11.37
CA ARG A 534 7.03 -15.48 -12.54
C ARG A 534 7.53 -16.89 -12.26
N ILE A 535 8.43 -17.02 -11.27
CA ILE A 535 9.10 -18.29 -10.98
C ILE A 535 8.33 -19.08 -9.93
N ALA A 536 7.94 -20.30 -10.28
CA ALA A 536 7.35 -21.24 -9.34
C ALA A 536 8.37 -21.63 -8.25
N GLY A 537 7.92 -21.70 -7.00
CA GLY A 537 8.77 -22.02 -5.86
C GLY A 537 8.53 -21.11 -4.65
N THR A 538 9.49 -21.09 -3.73
CA THR A 538 9.38 -20.33 -2.48
C THR A 538 9.57 -18.84 -2.72
N ASN A 539 8.64 -18.05 -2.17
CA ASN A 539 8.70 -16.59 -2.16
C ASN A 539 8.65 -16.08 -0.71
N ARG A 540 9.27 -14.92 -0.44
CA ARG A 540 9.37 -14.34 0.91
C ARG A 540 9.21 -12.82 0.94
N VAL A 541 8.46 -12.34 1.92
CA VAL A 541 8.26 -10.91 2.21
C VAL A 541 8.58 -10.63 3.68
N ARG A 542 9.17 -9.47 3.97
CA ARG A 542 9.43 -8.98 5.33
C ARG A 542 8.60 -7.74 5.63
N ALA A 543 8.04 -7.69 6.84
CA ALA A 543 7.47 -6.48 7.45
C ALA A 543 8.40 -5.99 8.57
N SER A 544 8.87 -4.75 8.49
CA SER A 544 9.86 -4.18 9.40
C SER A 544 9.33 -2.93 10.08
N GLY A 545 9.49 -2.87 11.40
CA GLY A 545 9.37 -1.66 12.19
C GLY A 545 10.71 -1.31 12.84
N SER A 546 11.11 -0.05 12.79
CA SER A 546 12.36 0.44 13.38
C SER A 546 12.30 0.36 14.91
N GLY A 547 13.26 -0.35 15.51
CA GLY A 547 13.40 -0.47 16.96
C GLY A 547 12.35 -1.36 17.65
N LEU A 548 11.49 -2.06 16.90
CA LEU A 548 10.47 -2.94 17.47
C LEU A 548 11.01 -4.35 17.74
N SER A 549 10.64 -4.90 18.89
CA SER A 549 10.82 -6.32 19.19
C SER A 549 9.93 -7.18 18.28
N GLY A 550 10.48 -8.27 17.72
CA GLY A 550 9.80 -9.10 16.72
C GLY A 550 9.98 -8.65 15.26
N SER A 551 10.72 -7.57 15.03
CA SER A 551 11.07 -7.07 13.69
C SER A 551 12.38 -7.71 13.17
N PRO A 552 12.48 -8.12 11.89
CA PRO A 552 11.39 -8.18 10.91
C PRO A 552 10.49 -9.40 11.10
N VAL A 553 9.21 -9.25 10.77
CA VAL A 553 8.27 -10.37 10.63
C VAL A 553 8.41 -10.95 9.21
N GLU A 554 8.69 -12.24 9.08
CA GLU A 554 8.90 -12.91 7.79
C GLU A 554 7.67 -13.72 7.37
N PHE A 555 7.20 -13.48 6.14
CA PHE A 555 6.15 -14.22 5.45
C PHE A 555 6.79 -15.11 4.38
N THR A 556 6.39 -16.36 4.30
CA THR A 556 6.82 -17.35 3.30
C THR A 556 5.60 -17.96 2.64
N PHE A 557 5.61 -18.09 1.32
CA PHE A 557 4.52 -18.67 0.54
C PHE A 557 5.07 -19.35 -0.73
N THR A 558 4.25 -20.18 -1.37
CA THR A 558 4.66 -21.04 -2.50
C THR A 558 3.94 -20.64 -3.78
N ALA A 559 4.70 -20.30 -4.82
CA ALA A 559 4.17 -20.14 -6.16
C ALA A 559 4.18 -21.50 -6.89
N THR A 560 3.07 -21.82 -7.56
CA THR A 560 2.91 -23.03 -8.37
C THR A 560 2.89 -22.67 -9.86
N PRO A 561 3.39 -23.56 -10.75
CA PRO A 561 3.38 -23.32 -12.19
C PRO A 561 1.95 -23.15 -12.72
N ASP A 562 1.80 -22.32 -13.75
CA ASP A 562 0.53 -22.07 -14.44
C ASP A 562 0.07 -23.28 -15.27
N ALA A 563 -1.00 -23.15 -16.04
CA ALA A 563 -1.44 -24.17 -16.98
C ALA A 563 -0.31 -24.57 -17.95
N ILE A 564 -0.30 -25.84 -18.35
CA ILE A 564 0.66 -26.33 -19.34
C ILE A 564 0.55 -25.52 -20.63
N SER A 565 1.69 -25.14 -21.20
CA SER A 565 1.79 -24.35 -22.42
C SER A 565 2.57 -25.07 -23.51
N TYR A 566 3.70 -25.73 -23.20
CA TYR A 566 4.51 -26.43 -24.19
C TYR A 566 5.34 -27.57 -23.57
N PHE A 567 5.95 -28.39 -24.43
CA PHE A 567 6.89 -29.44 -24.02
C PHE A 567 8.28 -29.19 -24.60
N THR A 568 9.32 -29.67 -23.92
CA THR A 568 10.63 -29.91 -24.53
C THR A 568 10.90 -31.40 -24.60
N ILE A 569 11.64 -31.84 -25.63
CA ILE A 569 11.99 -33.24 -25.83
C ILE A 569 13.46 -33.36 -26.17
N THR A 570 14.17 -34.22 -25.46
CA THR A 570 15.53 -34.64 -25.78
C THR A 570 15.50 -36.06 -26.30
N ALA A 571 16.04 -36.29 -27.50
CA ALA A 571 16.11 -37.59 -28.16
C ALA A 571 17.54 -37.85 -28.67
N PRO A 572 17.93 -39.11 -28.97
CA PRO A 572 19.25 -39.36 -29.57
C PRO A 572 19.38 -38.72 -30.94
N GLN A 573 20.62 -38.49 -31.39
CA GLN A 573 20.90 -37.91 -32.71
C GLN A 573 20.61 -38.88 -33.86
N ILE A 574 20.79 -40.18 -33.59
CA ILE A 574 20.69 -41.26 -34.57
C ILE A 574 19.96 -42.43 -33.93
N ALA A 575 19.11 -43.09 -34.70
CA ALA A 575 18.46 -44.33 -34.28
C ALA A 575 18.48 -45.34 -35.44
N LEU A 576 18.48 -46.64 -35.11
CA LEU A 576 18.28 -47.67 -36.10
C LEU A 576 16.79 -47.96 -36.30
N VAL A 577 16.38 -48.21 -37.54
CA VAL A 577 15.00 -48.59 -37.87
C VAL A 577 14.53 -49.75 -36.97
N SER A 578 13.39 -49.55 -36.32
CA SER A 578 12.74 -50.49 -35.39
C SER A 578 13.54 -50.87 -34.13
N ALA A 579 14.73 -50.29 -33.91
CA ALA A 579 15.45 -50.44 -32.65
C ALA A 579 14.89 -49.47 -31.60
N SER A 580 15.00 -49.83 -30.32
CA SER A 580 14.76 -48.87 -29.25
C SER A 580 15.83 -47.79 -29.31
N MET A 581 15.37 -46.54 -29.35
CA MET A 581 16.18 -45.35 -29.19
C MET A 581 16.78 -45.31 -27.78
N ASP A 582 17.92 -44.64 -27.63
CA ASP A 582 18.41 -44.22 -26.32
C ASP A 582 17.37 -43.32 -25.63
N THR A 583 17.52 -43.16 -24.31
CA THR A 583 16.55 -42.48 -23.43
C THR A 583 16.03 -41.18 -24.01
N VAL A 584 14.72 -41.12 -24.28
CA VAL A 584 14.02 -39.91 -24.70
C VAL A 584 13.38 -39.25 -23.49
N THR A 585 13.65 -37.98 -23.25
CA THR A 585 13.09 -37.25 -22.09
C THR A 585 12.12 -36.17 -22.55
N VAL A 586 10.92 -36.13 -21.99
CA VAL A 586 9.87 -35.13 -22.25
C VAL A 586 9.64 -34.31 -20.99
N THR A 587 9.75 -32.99 -21.08
CA THR A 587 9.50 -32.07 -19.96
C THR A 587 8.33 -31.15 -20.28
N ALA A 588 7.37 -31.03 -19.37
CA ALA A 588 6.21 -30.15 -19.48
C ALA A 588 6.51 -28.78 -18.87
N TYR A 589 6.17 -27.70 -19.56
CA TYR A 589 6.36 -26.32 -19.12
C TYR A 589 5.05 -25.53 -19.17
N ASP A 590 4.90 -24.58 -18.24
CA ASP A 590 3.92 -23.50 -18.37
C ASP A 590 4.42 -22.41 -19.35
N GLN A 591 3.58 -21.41 -19.62
CA GLN A 591 3.92 -20.31 -20.53
C GLN A 591 5.08 -19.43 -20.05
N TYR A 592 5.44 -19.55 -18.78
CA TYR A 592 6.47 -18.74 -18.11
C TYR A 592 7.80 -19.47 -17.95
N ASN A 593 7.93 -20.66 -18.54
CA ASN A 593 9.09 -21.56 -18.47
C ASN A 593 9.30 -22.21 -17.09
N ASN A 594 8.25 -22.30 -16.26
CA ASN A 594 8.30 -23.17 -15.09
C ASN A 594 7.98 -24.60 -15.50
N VAL A 595 8.75 -25.56 -15.00
CA VAL A 595 8.39 -26.97 -15.15
C VAL A 595 7.02 -27.18 -14.50
N LYS A 596 6.06 -27.71 -15.26
CA LYS A 596 4.72 -28.01 -14.77
C LYS A 596 4.76 -29.26 -13.89
N THR A 597 5.25 -29.08 -12.67
CA THR A 597 5.61 -30.17 -11.75
C THR A 597 4.44 -31.09 -11.38
N ASP A 598 3.22 -30.60 -11.46
CA ASP A 598 1.96 -31.33 -11.21
C ASP A 598 1.28 -31.84 -12.51
N TYR A 599 1.96 -31.78 -13.66
CA TYR A 599 1.42 -32.32 -14.91
C TYR A 599 1.17 -33.84 -14.82
N SER A 600 -0.04 -34.27 -15.18
CA SER A 600 -0.49 -35.67 -15.11
C SER A 600 -1.21 -36.13 -16.38
N GLY A 601 -1.02 -35.42 -17.49
CA GLY A 601 -1.62 -35.74 -18.79
C GLY A 601 -0.96 -36.93 -19.49
N SER A 602 -1.52 -37.30 -20.65
CA SER A 602 -1.01 -38.37 -21.51
C SER A 602 -0.81 -37.87 -22.94
N PRO A 603 0.23 -37.07 -23.21
CA PRO A 603 0.44 -36.50 -24.53
C PRO A 603 0.70 -37.58 -25.58
N SER A 604 0.28 -37.32 -26.82
CA SER A 604 0.58 -38.17 -27.98
C SER A 604 1.99 -37.90 -28.51
N LEU A 605 2.59 -38.93 -29.11
CA LEU A 605 3.89 -38.88 -29.78
C LEU A 605 3.70 -39.16 -31.28
N THR A 606 4.16 -38.26 -32.13
CA THR A 606 4.08 -38.40 -33.59
C THR A 606 5.41 -38.06 -34.25
N ALA A 607 5.82 -38.82 -35.26
CA ALA A 607 6.97 -38.46 -36.09
C ALA A 607 6.54 -37.45 -37.16
N VAL A 608 7.23 -36.31 -37.20
CA VAL A 608 6.98 -35.22 -38.16
C VAL A 608 8.23 -34.91 -38.97
N ASP A 609 8.04 -34.30 -40.14
CA ASP A 609 9.13 -33.83 -40.99
C ASP A 609 9.93 -32.72 -40.27
N PRO A 610 11.28 -32.83 -40.18
CA PRO A 610 12.11 -31.76 -39.62
C PRO A 610 12.01 -30.42 -40.35
N ALA A 611 11.70 -30.41 -41.64
CA ALA A 611 11.54 -29.22 -42.48
C ALA A 611 10.13 -28.63 -42.42
N ASP A 612 9.11 -29.43 -42.12
CA ASP A 612 7.72 -29.00 -41.88
C ASP A 612 7.12 -29.79 -40.72
N THR A 613 7.21 -29.24 -39.51
CA THR A 613 6.76 -29.90 -38.29
C THR A 613 5.24 -30.12 -38.20
N ASN A 614 4.46 -29.58 -39.15
CA ASN A 614 3.03 -29.85 -39.28
C ASN A 614 2.74 -31.10 -40.13
N ALA A 615 3.69 -31.55 -40.95
CA ALA A 615 3.54 -32.72 -41.80
C ALA A 615 3.91 -34.01 -41.05
N ALA A 616 2.91 -34.85 -40.78
CA ALA A 616 3.14 -36.19 -40.24
C ALA A 616 3.77 -37.11 -41.30
N LEU A 617 4.73 -37.93 -40.89
CA LEU A 617 5.38 -38.93 -41.76
C LEU A 617 4.65 -40.28 -41.71
N GLY A 618 4.87 -41.11 -42.72
CA GLY A 618 4.15 -42.38 -42.92
C GLY A 618 4.53 -43.57 -42.01
N GLY A 619 5.43 -43.39 -41.04
CA GLY A 619 5.88 -44.44 -40.10
C GLY A 619 5.24 -44.34 -38.71
N THR A 620 5.54 -45.32 -37.84
CA THR A 620 4.95 -45.47 -36.50
C THR A 620 5.96 -45.29 -35.38
N LEU A 621 5.67 -44.40 -34.42
CA LEU A 621 6.35 -44.37 -33.13
C LEU A 621 5.71 -45.38 -32.16
N SER A 622 6.53 -46.18 -31.49
CA SER A 622 6.08 -47.13 -30.46
C SER A 622 6.87 -46.92 -29.16
N PRO A 623 6.23 -46.52 -28.04
CA PRO A 623 4.81 -46.19 -27.92
C PRO A 623 4.45 -44.87 -28.64
N SER A 624 3.18 -44.70 -29.02
CA SER A 624 2.65 -43.47 -29.68
C SER A 624 2.08 -42.44 -28.69
N SER A 625 2.28 -42.66 -27.39
CA SER A 625 1.86 -41.76 -26.30
C SER A 625 2.66 -42.07 -25.04
N VAL A 626 2.83 -41.08 -24.17
CA VAL A 626 3.48 -41.25 -22.86
C VAL A 626 2.56 -40.70 -21.77
N THR A 627 2.47 -41.36 -20.61
CA THR A 627 1.64 -40.89 -19.48
C THR A 627 2.51 -40.35 -18.36
N PHE A 628 2.22 -39.11 -17.94
CA PHE A 628 2.84 -38.48 -16.78
C PHE A 628 2.08 -38.84 -15.49
N SER A 629 2.82 -38.88 -14.40
CA SER A 629 2.32 -39.03 -13.04
C SER A 629 2.85 -37.87 -12.18
N PRO A 630 2.18 -37.51 -11.06
CA PRO A 630 2.69 -36.48 -10.17
C PRO A 630 4.11 -36.72 -9.63
N ALA A 631 4.57 -37.99 -9.61
CA ALA A 631 5.92 -38.34 -9.17
C ALA A 631 7.01 -37.98 -10.21
N ASP A 632 6.62 -37.77 -11.47
CA ASP A 632 7.53 -37.38 -12.54
C ASP A 632 7.96 -35.91 -12.42
N ASN A 633 7.32 -35.10 -11.54
CA ASN A 633 7.60 -33.67 -11.36
C ASN A 633 7.67 -32.89 -12.70
N GLY A 634 6.81 -33.25 -13.65
CA GLY A 634 6.78 -32.65 -14.99
C GLY A 634 7.88 -33.12 -15.96
N ILE A 635 8.72 -34.10 -15.59
CA ILE A 635 9.80 -34.64 -16.44
C ILE A 635 9.65 -36.16 -16.59
N LYS A 636 9.52 -36.66 -17.82
CA LYS A 636 9.29 -38.07 -18.12
C LYS A 636 10.32 -38.67 -19.06
N SER A 637 10.99 -39.74 -18.64
CA SER A 637 11.91 -40.51 -19.49
C SER A 637 11.23 -41.73 -20.13
N ILE A 638 11.55 -41.99 -21.39
CA ILE A 638 11.05 -43.07 -22.24
C ILE A 638 12.25 -43.85 -22.77
N ASN A 639 12.41 -45.10 -22.31
CA ASN A 639 13.61 -45.91 -22.61
C ASN A 639 13.37 -46.96 -23.71
N ASN A 640 12.18 -46.98 -24.31
CA ASN A 640 11.76 -48.00 -25.25
C ASN A 640 11.06 -47.42 -26.49
N LEU A 641 11.27 -46.13 -26.79
CA LEU A 641 10.71 -45.50 -27.98
C LEU A 641 11.42 -46.04 -29.23
N SER A 642 10.68 -46.42 -30.27
CA SER A 642 11.23 -46.88 -31.56
C SER A 642 10.45 -46.29 -32.73
N TYR A 643 11.09 -46.10 -33.88
CA TYR A 643 10.45 -45.69 -35.14
C TYR A 643 10.71 -46.74 -36.24
N ASP A 644 9.68 -47.12 -36.99
CA ASP A 644 9.70 -48.26 -37.90
C ASP A 644 10.15 -47.97 -39.35
N THR A 645 10.39 -46.71 -39.68
CA THR A 645 10.65 -46.24 -41.04
C THR A 645 11.97 -45.49 -41.13
N GLU A 646 12.72 -45.67 -42.21
CA GLU A 646 13.92 -44.88 -42.49
C GLU A 646 13.53 -43.46 -42.89
N ALA A 647 13.89 -42.48 -42.07
CA ALA A 647 13.65 -41.06 -42.30
C ALA A 647 14.41 -40.21 -41.26
N SER A 648 14.71 -38.96 -41.62
CA SER A 648 14.99 -37.94 -40.60
C SER A 648 13.67 -37.47 -40.01
N ILE A 649 13.51 -37.56 -38.69
CA ILE A 649 12.26 -37.22 -38.01
C ILE A 649 12.49 -36.25 -36.85
N LYS A 650 11.48 -35.45 -36.53
CA LYS A 650 11.31 -34.88 -35.18
C LYS A 650 10.18 -35.62 -34.47
N ILE A 651 10.36 -35.89 -33.18
CA ILE A 651 9.30 -36.43 -32.33
C ILE A 651 8.49 -35.24 -31.82
N ARG A 652 7.24 -35.16 -32.26
CA ARG A 652 6.26 -34.19 -31.75
C ARG A 652 5.53 -34.78 -30.56
N VAL A 653 5.52 -34.04 -29.45
CA VAL A 653 4.65 -34.26 -28.29
C VAL A 653 3.47 -33.31 -28.40
N LEU A 654 2.25 -33.78 -28.16
CA LEU A 654 1.06 -32.95 -28.21
C LEU A 654 0.05 -33.33 -27.11
N ASP A 655 -0.41 -32.35 -26.34
CA ASP A 655 -1.61 -32.44 -25.51
C ASP A 655 -2.45 -31.16 -25.64
N GLY A 656 -3.63 -31.26 -26.26
CA GLY A 656 -4.44 -30.09 -26.61
C GLY A 656 -3.70 -29.13 -27.53
N VAL A 657 -3.46 -27.91 -27.06
CA VAL A 657 -2.67 -26.88 -27.76
C VAL A 657 -1.19 -26.89 -27.39
N ALA A 658 -0.80 -27.59 -26.31
CA ALA A 658 0.57 -27.66 -25.87
C ALA A 658 1.36 -28.65 -26.71
N ALA A 659 2.35 -28.14 -27.45
CA ALA A 659 3.20 -28.94 -28.32
C ALA A 659 4.67 -28.81 -27.93
N GLY A 660 5.47 -29.80 -28.31
CA GLY A 660 6.93 -29.74 -28.24
C GLY A 660 7.54 -30.63 -29.31
N TYR A 661 8.79 -30.35 -29.67
CA TYR A 661 9.52 -31.11 -30.68
C TYR A 661 10.88 -31.52 -30.15
N SER A 662 11.32 -32.72 -30.51
CA SER A 662 12.70 -33.15 -30.25
C SER A 662 13.69 -32.47 -31.18
N ASN A 663 14.98 -32.68 -30.89
CA ASN A 663 16.00 -32.62 -31.92
C ASN A 663 15.67 -33.58 -33.08
N THR A 664 16.23 -33.30 -34.25
CA THR A 664 16.14 -34.18 -35.42
C THR A 664 16.88 -35.48 -35.12
N VAL A 665 16.17 -36.60 -35.28
CA VAL A 665 16.68 -37.96 -35.17
C VAL A 665 16.85 -38.51 -36.59
N ALA A 666 18.07 -38.83 -36.98
CA ALA A 666 18.31 -39.56 -38.22
C ALA A 666 18.02 -41.04 -37.99
N VAL A 667 16.90 -41.56 -38.51
CA VAL A 667 16.54 -42.97 -38.41
C VAL A 667 17.03 -43.68 -39.67
N VAL A 668 18.02 -44.54 -39.50
CA VAL A 668 18.77 -45.15 -40.62
C VAL A 668 18.73 -46.68 -40.54
N THR A 669 18.84 -47.35 -41.68
CA THR A 669 18.86 -48.82 -41.75
C THR A 669 20.20 -49.43 -41.34
N ALA A 670 21.30 -48.69 -41.54
CA ALA A 670 22.66 -49.06 -41.13
C ALA A 670 23.53 -47.81 -40.94
N LEU A 671 24.63 -47.94 -40.19
CA LEU A 671 25.64 -46.89 -40.01
C LEU A 671 26.85 -47.16 -40.91
N GLY A 672 27.48 -46.12 -41.43
CA GLY A 672 28.77 -46.25 -42.12
C GLY A 672 29.90 -46.57 -41.14
N SER A 673 30.83 -47.43 -41.55
CA SER A 673 32.03 -47.72 -40.75
C SER A 673 33.02 -46.55 -40.75
N CYS A 674 33.76 -46.37 -39.66
CA CYS A 674 34.87 -45.42 -39.61
C CYS A 674 35.88 -45.67 -40.76
N PRO A 675 36.16 -44.68 -41.62
CA PRO A 675 37.09 -44.87 -42.75
C PRO A 675 38.54 -45.06 -42.32
N ASP A 676 38.90 -44.54 -41.15
CA ASP A 676 40.20 -44.73 -40.53
C ASP A 676 40.09 -45.69 -39.32
N PRO A 677 40.71 -46.89 -39.37
CA PRO A 677 40.52 -47.91 -38.34
C PRO A 677 41.17 -47.61 -37.00
N ASP A 678 42.16 -46.70 -36.94
CA ASP A 678 42.87 -46.37 -35.69
C ASP A 678 42.58 -44.96 -35.18
N GLY A 679 41.88 -44.14 -35.98
CA GLY A 679 41.46 -42.79 -35.61
C GLY A 679 42.57 -41.74 -35.71
N LEU A 680 43.79 -42.10 -36.15
CA LEU A 680 44.92 -41.20 -36.26
C LEU A 680 45.03 -40.61 -37.69
N ILE A 681 44.57 -39.37 -37.85
CA ILE A 681 44.67 -38.63 -39.12
C ILE A 681 45.94 -37.77 -39.13
N ASP A 682 47.06 -38.35 -39.56
CA ASP A 682 48.39 -37.70 -39.65
C ASP A 682 48.82 -37.31 -41.08
N LEU A 683 47.98 -37.66 -42.06
CA LEU A 683 48.07 -37.32 -43.47
C LEU A 683 46.72 -36.81 -43.99
N ASN A 684 46.74 -36.05 -45.09
CA ASN A 684 45.51 -35.58 -45.71
C ASN A 684 44.66 -36.77 -46.19
N GLN A 685 43.40 -36.82 -45.74
CA GLN A 685 42.44 -37.84 -46.13
C GLN A 685 41.13 -37.20 -46.59
N THR A 686 40.28 -37.97 -47.28
CA THR A 686 38.95 -37.52 -47.70
C THR A 686 37.90 -38.55 -47.35
N TRP A 687 36.91 -38.16 -46.55
CA TRP A 687 35.75 -38.99 -46.20
C TRP A 687 34.53 -38.48 -46.97
N THR A 688 33.90 -39.36 -47.75
CA THR A 688 32.83 -38.98 -48.69
C THR A 688 31.51 -39.62 -48.29
N ALA A 689 30.49 -38.80 -48.09
CA ALA A 689 29.12 -39.23 -47.90
C ALA A 689 28.57 -39.85 -49.18
N ASP A 690 27.86 -40.97 -49.02
CA ASP A 690 27.14 -41.65 -50.09
C ASP A 690 25.83 -42.26 -49.58
N THR A 691 25.07 -42.90 -50.46
CA THR A 691 23.79 -43.51 -50.12
C THR A 691 23.88 -44.74 -49.22
N ASN A 692 25.05 -45.37 -49.09
CA ASN A 692 25.24 -46.54 -48.24
C ASN A 692 25.49 -46.14 -46.78
N ASN A 693 26.25 -45.07 -46.57
CA ASN A 693 26.55 -44.56 -45.23
C ASN A 693 25.63 -43.41 -44.80
N GLN A 694 24.85 -42.84 -45.72
CA GLN A 694 23.97 -41.68 -45.48
C GLN A 694 24.71 -40.48 -44.84
N GLY A 695 26.01 -40.38 -45.14
CA GLY A 695 26.91 -39.37 -44.58
C GLY A 695 27.32 -39.63 -43.13
N ILE A 696 26.92 -40.75 -42.51
CA ILE A 696 27.23 -41.09 -41.13
C ILE A 696 28.45 -42.01 -41.08
N PHE A 697 29.51 -41.56 -40.41
CA PHE A 697 30.69 -42.36 -40.07
C PHE A 697 30.67 -42.67 -38.58
N ASP A 698 30.40 -43.93 -38.25
CA ASP A 698 30.43 -44.43 -36.87
C ASP A 698 31.86 -44.84 -36.49
N CYS A 699 32.53 -43.95 -35.77
CA CYS A 699 33.84 -44.15 -35.17
C CYS A 699 33.75 -44.26 -33.63
N ARG A 700 32.56 -44.56 -33.07
CA ARG A 700 32.44 -44.80 -31.62
C ARG A 700 33.30 -46.00 -31.22
N GLY A 701 33.98 -45.89 -30.07
CA GLY A 701 35.07 -46.76 -29.65
C GLY A 701 36.47 -46.29 -30.07
N LEU A 702 36.59 -45.17 -30.80
CA LEU A 702 37.85 -44.57 -31.22
C LEU A 702 37.92 -43.08 -30.84
N ASP A 703 39.14 -42.61 -30.58
CA ASP A 703 39.47 -41.19 -30.51
C ASP A 703 39.94 -40.74 -31.90
N ILE A 704 39.31 -39.71 -32.46
CA ILE A 704 39.74 -39.11 -33.72
C ILE A 704 40.77 -38.01 -33.45
N LEU A 705 42.04 -38.27 -33.76
CA LEU A 705 43.14 -37.33 -33.63
C LEU A 705 43.60 -36.83 -35.00
N VAL A 706 43.28 -35.58 -35.33
CA VAL A 706 43.79 -34.90 -36.53
C VAL A 706 45.04 -34.12 -36.16
N THR A 707 46.19 -34.55 -36.66
CA THR A 707 47.51 -34.03 -36.23
C THR A 707 48.46 -33.80 -37.40
N ASN A 708 49.71 -33.40 -37.12
CA ASN A 708 50.77 -33.19 -38.11
C ASN A 708 50.39 -32.22 -39.26
N SER A 709 49.56 -31.23 -38.96
CA SER A 709 48.97 -30.31 -39.96
C SER A 709 48.18 -31.01 -41.08
N ALA A 710 47.67 -32.22 -40.84
CA ALA A 710 46.82 -32.94 -41.77
C ALA A 710 45.45 -32.26 -41.91
N VAL A 711 44.85 -32.43 -43.08
CA VAL A 711 43.49 -31.98 -43.40
C VAL A 711 42.61 -33.20 -43.65
N LEU A 712 41.67 -33.45 -42.74
CA LEU A 712 40.55 -34.36 -42.97
C LEU A 712 39.49 -33.62 -43.79
N THR A 713 39.43 -33.89 -45.09
CA THR A 713 38.40 -33.31 -45.96
C THR A 713 37.13 -34.15 -45.87
N VAL A 714 36.02 -33.55 -45.46
CA VAL A 714 34.70 -34.20 -45.50
C VAL A 714 33.91 -33.70 -46.71
N ARG A 715 33.38 -34.64 -47.49
CA ARG A 715 32.61 -34.36 -48.72
C ARG A 715 31.16 -34.80 -48.53
N PRO A 716 30.22 -33.86 -48.39
CA PRO A 716 28.80 -34.11 -48.43
C PRO A 716 28.33 -34.82 -49.71
N PHE A 717 27.13 -35.38 -49.65
CA PHE A 717 26.46 -35.99 -50.79
C PHE A 717 25.56 -34.95 -51.46
N GLU A 718 25.81 -34.70 -52.76
CA GLU A 718 25.01 -33.86 -53.65
C GLU A 718 24.78 -34.62 -54.95
N ASN A 719 23.52 -34.93 -55.29
CA ASN A 719 23.21 -35.84 -56.39
C ASN A 719 23.00 -35.15 -57.76
N GLY A 720 23.10 -33.83 -57.82
CA GLY A 720 22.96 -33.07 -59.06
C GLY A 720 21.54 -32.65 -59.45
N ASN A 721 20.51 -33.04 -58.68
CA ASN A 721 19.11 -32.76 -59.00
C ASN A 721 18.62 -31.41 -58.40
N THR A 722 17.38 -31.02 -58.65
CA THR A 722 16.78 -29.79 -58.08
C THR A 722 16.04 -30.02 -56.76
N ASN A 723 15.97 -31.27 -56.29
CA ASN A 723 15.35 -31.67 -55.04
C ASN A 723 16.40 -31.70 -53.91
N TYR A 724 16.63 -30.55 -53.29
CA TYR A 724 17.64 -30.40 -52.25
C TYR A 724 17.35 -31.11 -50.91
N THR A 725 16.23 -31.86 -50.82
CA THR A 725 15.81 -32.55 -49.59
C THR A 725 16.45 -33.93 -49.42
N ASP A 726 17.00 -34.51 -50.50
CA ASP A 726 17.70 -35.80 -50.49
C ASP A 726 19.24 -35.66 -50.46
N ASP A 727 19.73 -34.43 -50.36
CA ASP A 727 21.15 -34.10 -50.20
C ASP A 727 21.51 -33.96 -48.70
N PHE A 728 22.68 -34.46 -48.29
CA PHE A 728 23.06 -34.54 -46.88
C PHE A 728 24.56 -34.30 -46.62
N GLY A 729 24.85 -33.79 -45.42
CA GLY A 729 26.20 -33.51 -44.92
C GLY A 729 26.96 -34.74 -44.45
N VAL A 730 28.08 -34.52 -43.77
CA VAL A 730 28.86 -35.57 -43.11
C VAL A 730 28.66 -35.48 -41.59
N THR A 731 28.29 -36.59 -40.97
CA THR A 731 28.21 -36.78 -39.51
C THR A 731 29.32 -37.74 -39.08
N ILE A 732 30.15 -37.34 -38.12
CA ILE A 732 31.16 -38.19 -37.48
C ILE A 732 30.73 -38.45 -36.04
N LEU A 733 30.58 -39.72 -35.70
CA LEU A 733 30.37 -40.19 -34.32
C LEU A 733 31.72 -40.67 -33.78
N ALA A 734 32.16 -40.23 -32.60
CA ALA A 734 33.43 -40.65 -32.00
C ALA A 734 33.38 -40.59 -30.47
N ASP A 735 34.34 -41.23 -29.78
CA ASP A 735 34.45 -41.13 -28.32
C ASP A 735 35.10 -39.81 -27.89
N ASN A 736 36.12 -39.37 -28.63
CA ASN A 736 36.73 -38.05 -28.49
C ASN A 736 37.20 -37.53 -29.86
N ILE A 737 37.27 -36.21 -30.03
CA ILE A 737 37.87 -35.58 -31.21
C ILE A 737 38.91 -34.56 -30.76
N ARG A 738 40.13 -34.67 -31.27
CA ARG A 738 41.20 -33.69 -31.07
C ARG A 738 41.76 -33.23 -32.40
N ILE A 739 41.86 -31.92 -32.58
CA ILE A 739 42.44 -31.29 -33.77
C ILE A 739 43.64 -30.46 -33.31
N ASP A 740 44.86 -30.92 -33.59
CA ASP A 740 46.08 -30.21 -33.19
C ASP A 740 46.30 -28.93 -34.01
N THR A 741 47.15 -28.04 -33.49
CA THR A 741 47.53 -26.79 -34.17
C THR A 741 48.03 -27.05 -35.59
N GLY A 742 47.47 -26.31 -36.56
CA GLY A 742 47.78 -26.45 -37.98
C GLY A 742 46.99 -27.55 -38.72
N ALA A 743 46.34 -28.48 -37.99
CA ALA A 743 45.48 -29.49 -38.58
C ALA A 743 44.04 -28.96 -38.79
N ALA A 744 43.26 -29.65 -39.62
CA ALA A 744 41.89 -29.24 -39.90
C ALA A 744 40.93 -30.38 -40.23
N ILE A 745 39.66 -30.21 -39.83
CA ILE A 745 38.51 -30.91 -40.44
C ILE A 745 37.81 -29.90 -41.35
N ALA A 746 37.76 -30.18 -42.66
CA ALA A 746 37.37 -29.18 -43.65
C ALA A 746 36.33 -29.69 -44.66
N ALA A 747 35.32 -28.88 -44.92
CA ALA A 747 34.31 -29.03 -45.96
C ALA A 747 34.28 -27.83 -46.92
N ASN A 748 35.39 -27.08 -47.00
CA ASN A 748 35.51 -25.90 -47.86
C ASN A 748 35.20 -26.26 -49.32
N SER A 749 34.38 -25.45 -49.99
CA SER A 749 33.98 -25.66 -51.40
C SER A 749 33.22 -26.95 -51.71
N ASN A 750 32.84 -27.75 -50.69
CA ASN A 750 32.16 -29.03 -50.87
C ASN A 750 30.63 -28.93 -50.64
N GLY A 751 30.06 -27.73 -50.69
CA GLY A 751 28.61 -27.52 -50.67
C GLY A 751 27.97 -27.75 -52.04
N TYR A 752 26.86 -27.06 -52.31
CA TYR A 752 26.29 -27.05 -53.65
C TYR A 752 27.27 -26.42 -54.63
N ARG A 753 27.34 -27.01 -55.83
CA ARG A 753 28.14 -26.50 -56.95
C ARG A 753 27.61 -25.14 -57.42
N ALA A 754 28.38 -24.49 -58.29
CA ALA A 754 27.94 -23.28 -58.97
C ALA A 754 26.55 -23.46 -59.61
N ASP A 755 25.75 -22.38 -59.59
CA ASP A 755 24.36 -22.32 -60.08
C ASP A 755 23.34 -23.23 -59.37
N ARG A 756 23.65 -23.69 -58.14
CA ARG A 756 22.84 -24.68 -57.42
C ARG A 756 22.67 -24.34 -55.94
N GLY A 757 21.62 -24.92 -55.36
CA GLY A 757 21.27 -24.83 -53.96
C GLY A 757 20.03 -23.97 -53.72
N PRO A 758 19.37 -24.10 -52.55
CA PRO A 758 18.12 -23.38 -52.27
C PRO A 758 18.29 -21.86 -52.17
N GLY A 759 19.49 -21.38 -51.86
CA GLY A 759 19.81 -19.96 -51.75
C GLY A 759 20.44 -19.36 -53.01
N TYR A 760 20.40 -20.06 -54.14
CA TYR A 760 20.76 -19.51 -55.45
C TYR A 760 19.54 -18.83 -56.09
N SER A 761 19.68 -17.56 -56.49
CA SER A 761 18.57 -16.75 -57.05
C SER A 761 18.72 -16.37 -58.52
N GLY A 762 19.63 -17.03 -59.25
CA GLY A 762 19.90 -16.74 -60.65
C GLY A 762 21.05 -15.77 -60.86
N SER A 763 21.27 -15.42 -62.13
CA SER A 763 22.49 -14.73 -62.55
C SER A 763 22.68 -13.38 -61.87
N GLY A 764 23.90 -13.16 -61.39
CA GLY A 764 24.33 -11.92 -60.75
C GLY A 764 24.05 -11.88 -59.25
N THR A 765 23.98 -13.03 -58.59
CA THR A 765 23.78 -13.14 -57.14
C THR A 765 24.79 -14.11 -56.51
N GLY A 766 25.29 -13.76 -55.32
CA GLY A 766 26.07 -14.72 -54.53
C GLY A 766 25.18 -15.80 -53.92
N GLY A 767 25.76 -16.93 -53.54
CA GLY A 767 25.04 -17.99 -52.83
C GLY A 767 24.67 -17.56 -51.41
N SER A 768 23.42 -17.83 -50.99
CA SER A 768 22.92 -17.58 -49.63
C SER A 768 22.74 -18.89 -48.83
N TYR A 769 23.08 -18.84 -47.54
CA TYR A 769 22.79 -19.89 -46.54
C TYR A 769 23.03 -19.27 -45.17
N GLY A 770 22.05 -19.24 -44.25
CA GLY A 770 22.18 -18.49 -42.98
C GLY A 770 22.18 -16.97 -43.15
N GLY A 771 23.21 -16.44 -43.79
CA GLY A 771 23.33 -15.06 -44.23
C GLY A 771 22.82 -14.85 -45.66
N ARG A 772 22.20 -13.69 -45.88
CA ARG A 772 21.76 -13.26 -47.21
C ARG A 772 22.95 -12.78 -48.05
N ALA A 773 23.15 -13.34 -49.23
CA ALA A 773 24.19 -12.91 -50.14
C ALA A 773 23.90 -11.55 -50.77
N PHE A 774 24.93 -10.92 -51.33
CA PHE A 774 24.75 -9.64 -51.99
C PHE A 774 23.87 -9.77 -53.24
N GLY A 775 22.83 -8.93 -53.35
CA GLY A 775 21.88 -8.94 -54.47
C GLY A 775 20.81 -10.03 -54.42
N ALA A 776 20.90 -10.99 -53.51
CA ALA A 776 19.90 -12.05 -53.34
C ALA A 776 18.62 -11.53 -52.66
N GLY A 777 17.47 -12.17 -52.87
CA GLY A 777 16.21 -11.88 -52.16
C GLY A 777 16.19 -12.45 -50.73
N THR A 778 15.26 -12.01 -49.88
CA THR A 778 15.13 -12.54 -48.50
C THR A 778 14.70 -14.01 -48.45
N THR A 779 14.03 -14.50 -49.49
CA THR A 779 13.58 -15.89 -49.65
C THR A 779 14.71 -16.89 -49.91
N THR A 780 15.94 -16.41 -50.10
CA THR A 780 17.13 -17.26 -50.35
C THR A 780 17.82 -17.72 -49.07
N ILE A 781 17.43 -17.16 -47.92
CA ILE A 781 17.94 -17.60 -46.62
C ILE A 781 17.24 -18.90 -46.25
N ASN A 782 18.00 -19.88 -45.77
CA ASN A 782 17.50 -21.20 -45.41
C ASN A 782 18.35 -21.84 -44.28
N GLY A 783 17.94 -23.01 -43.81
CA GLY A 783 18.59 -23.79 -42.77
C GLY A 783 18.18 -23.42 -41.34
N SER A 784 18.31 -24.38 -40.43
CA SER A 784 18.02 -24.22 -39.00
C SER A 784 19.21 -23.60 -38.26
N VAL A 785 18.94 -22.66 -37.34
CA VAL A 785 19.96 -22.15 -36.39
C VAL A 785 20.31 -23.18 -35.32
N TYR A 786 19.34 -24.00 -34.92
CA TYR A 786 19.50 -25.00 -33.86
C TYR A 786 20.18 -26.26 -34.40
N GLU A 787 19.86 -26.64 -35.64
CA GLU A 787 20.26 -27.93 -36.23
C GLU A 787 20.77 -27.74 -37.66
N PRO A 788 21.93 -27.07 -37.86
CA PRO A 788 22.43 -26.77 -39.18
C PRO A 788 22.99 -28.05 -39.83
N VAL A 789 22.28 -28.58 -40.81
CA VAL A 789 22.67 -29.78 -41.57
C VAL A 789 22.79 -29.55 -43.08
N ASN A 790 22.21 -28.46 -43.60
CA ASN A 790 22.17 -28.20 -45.03
C ASN A 790 23.53 -27.75 -45.57
N LEU A 791 23.77 -28.02 -46.85
CA LEU A 791 24.93 -27.52 -47.57
C LEU A 791 24.77 -26.03 -47.91
N GLY A 792 25.88 -25.30 -47.98
CA GLY A 792 25.90 -23.94 -48.49
C GLY A 792 25.59 -23.90 -49.98
N SER A 793 24.78 -22.94 -50.42
CA SER A 793 24.44 -22.68 -51.83
C SER A 793 25.65 -22.13 -52.59
N GLY A 794 25.79 -22.53 -53.86
CA GLY A 794 26.74 -21.95 -54.78
C GLY A 794 26.29 -20.57 -55.29
N GLY A 795 27.26 -19.75 -55.72
CA GLY A 795 27.02 -18.59 -56.57
C GLY A 795 27.05 -18.98 -58.05
N ASP A 796 27.10 -17.99 -58.95
CA ASP A 796 27.18 -18.25 -60.40
C ASP A 796 28.46 -19.02 -60.79
N GLU A 797 29.60 -18.78 -60.12
CA GLU A 797 30.89 -19.39 -60.51
C GLU A 797 31.54 -20.26 -59.43
N PHE A 798 31.13 -20.12 -58.16
CA PHE A 798 31.78 -20.80 -57.06
C PHE A 798 30.82 -21.60 -56.18
N ALA A 799 31.31 -22.75 -55.73
CA ALA A 799 30.57 -23.63 -54.83
C ALA A 799 30.46 -23.05 -53.41
N GLY A 800 29.37 -23.42 -52.73
CA GLY A 800 29.21 -23.15 -51.30
C GLY A 800 30.07 -24.05 -50.41
N GLY A 801 30.05 -23.78 -49.10
CA GLY A 801 30.67 -24.63 -48.09
C GLY A 801 29.85 -25.89 -47.81
N GLY A 802 30.51 -26.99 -47.45
CA GLY A 802 29.85 -28.25 -47.10
C GLY A 802 29.25 -28.25 -45.69
N SER A 803 28.79 -29.41 -45.23
CA SER A 803 28.12 -29.59 -43.93
C SER A 803 28.89 -30.60 -43.08
N ILE A 804 29.24 -30.20 -41.86
CA ILE A 804 30.00 -30.97 -40.87
C ILE A 804 29.17 -31.11 -39.60
N LYS A 805 28.87 -32.33 -39.18
CA LYS A 805 28.29 -32.64 -37.87
C LYS A 805 29.25 -33.54 -37.08
N LEU A 806 29.62 -33.13 -35.88
CA LEU A 806 30.44 -33.90 -34.95
C LEU A 806 29.58 -34.24 -33.73
N VAL A 807 29.51 -35.52 -33.38
CA VAL A 807 28.74 -36.02 -32.24
C VAL A 807 29.66 -36.87 -31.37
N VAL A 808 29.95 -36.39 -30.17
CA VAL A 808 30.86 -36.99 -29.21
C VAL A 808 30.15 -37.14 -27.87
N ASP A 809 29.48 -38.27 -27.67
CA ASP A 809 28.69 -38.53 -26.46
C ASP A 809 29.61 -38.92 -25.29
N ASN A 810 29.53 -38.23 -24.15
CA ASN A 810 30.36 -38.51 -22.96
C ASN A 810 31.87 -38.25 -23.12
N GLY A 811 32.27 -37.40 -24.06
CA GLY A 811 33.67 -37.12 -24.37
C GLY A 811 33.94 -35.66 -24.76
N TYR A 812 35.13 -35.38 -25.29
CA TYR A 812 35.55 -34.02 -25.63
C TYR A 812 35.78 -33.77 -27.12
N VAL A 813 35.55 -32.53 -27.53
CA VAL A 813 36.02 -31.96 -28.81
C VAL A 813 37.03 -30.84 -28.49
N ASP A 814 38.31 -31.12 -28.70
CA ASP A 814 39.42 -30.18 -28.45
C ASP A 814 39.96 -29.63 -29.79
N VAL A 815 39.61 -28.38 -30.11
CA VAL A 815 39.94 -27.72 -31.38
C VAL A 815 41.09 -26.74 -31.19
N ASN A 816 42.34 -27.20 -31.33
CA ASN A 816 43.56 -26.37 -31.37
C ASN A 816 43.97 -25.97 -32.82
N GLY A 817 43.52 -26.74 -33.81
CA GLY A 817 43.64 -26.47 -35.24
C GLY A 817 42.44 -25.70 -35.80
N SER A 818 41.69 -26.29 -36.73
CA SER A 818 40.48 -25.66 -37.25
C SER A 818 39.37 -26.62 -37.74
N ILE A 819 38.13 -26.19 -37.64
CA ILE A 819 36.97 -26.78 -38.32
C ILE A 819 36.45 -25.77 -39.33
N GLN A 820 36.35 -26.13 -40.60
CA GLN A 820 36.11 -25.18 -41.69
C GLN A 820 35.02 -25.64 -42.66
N ALA A 821 34.05 -24.77 -42.96
CA ALA A 821 33.00 -25.00 -43.95
C ALA A 821 32.79 -23.75 -44.83
N HIS A 822 33.88 -23.24 -45.41
CA HIS A 822 33.87 -21.99 -46.17
C HIS A 822 33.29 -22.14 -47.58
N GLY A 823 32.56 -21.10 -48.00
CA GLY A 823 32.22 -20.89 -49.41
C GLY A 823 33.42 -20.42 -50.21
N THR A 824 33.48 -20.81 -51.48
CA THR A 824 34.56 -20.40 -52.39
C THR A 824 34.27 -19.03 -52.99
N GLY A 825 35.30 -18.22 -53.18
CA GLY A 825 35.20 -16.93 -53.84
C GLY A 825 36.43 -16.60 -54.69
N GLY A 826 36.32 -15.60 -55.55
CA GLY A 826 37.35 -15.23 -56.52
C GLY A 826 36.82 -14.21 -57.54
N ALA A 827 37.27 -14.30 -58.78
CA ALA A 827 36.81 -13.43 -59.88
C ALA A 827 35.48 -13.95 -60.48
N GLY A 828 34.42 -13.96 -59.67
CA GLY A 828 33.08 -14.49 -59.94
C GLY A 828 32.20 -14.39 -58.70
N ASP A 829 30.89 -14.56 -58.83
CA ASP A 829 29.91 -14.54 -57.75
C ASP A 829 30.12 -15.74 -56.82
N ALA A 830 30.31 -15.45 -55.54
CA ALA A 830 30.84 -16.39 -54.57
C ALA A 830 29.76 -17.28 -53.94
N GLY A 831 30.17 -18.47 -53.48
CA GLY A 831 29.31 -19.37 -52.71
C GLY A 831 29.15 -18.94 -51.25
N SER A 832 28.05 -19.36 -50.62
CA SER A 832 27.82 -19.18 -49.19
C SER A 832 28.70 -20.09 -48.32
N GLY A 833 28.87 -19.72 -47.05
CA GLY A 833 29.36 -20.65 -46.03
C GLY A 833 28.41 -21.83 -45.84
N GLY A 834 28.92 -22.92 -45.27
CA GLY A 834 28.18 -24.15 -45.02
C GLY A 834 27.66 -24.30 -43.60
N SER A 835 27.52 -25.56 -43.14
CA SER A 835 27.04 -25.90 -41.79
C SER A 835 28.14 -26.51 -40.95
N ILE A 836 28.22 -26.10 -39.68
CA ILE A 836 29.02 -26.78 -38.65
C ILE A 836 28.14 -27.02 -37.43
N TRP A 837 27.99 -28.27 -37.01
CA TRP A 837 27.22 -28.66 -35.84
C TRP A 837 28.09 -29.54 -34.93
N VAL A 838 28.33 -29.11 -33.70
CA VAL A 838 29.13 -29.87 -32.72
C VAL A 838 28.26 -30.17 -31.50
N ILE A 839 28.25 -31.43 -31.08
CA ILE A 839 27.62 -31.91 -29.85
C ILE A 839 28.69 -32.69 -29.08
N THR A 840 28.99 -32.29 -27.85
CA THR A 840 30.03 -32.90 -27.02
C THR A 840 29.82 -32.60 -25.55
N ASP A 841 30.28 -33.42 -24.60
CA ASP A 841 30.25 -33.01 -23.18
C ASP A 841 31.20 -31.85 -22.92
N VAL A 842 32.42 -31.91 -23.48
CA VAL A 842 33.47 -30.92 -23.23
C VAL A 842 33.94 -30.29 -24.55
N LEU A 843 33.67 -29.00 -24.74
CA LEU A 843 34.22 -28.25 -25.88
C LEU A 843 35.43 -27.42 -25.42
N GLY A 844 36.57 -27.57 -26.08
CA GLY A 844 37.83 -26.88 -25.73
C GLY A 844 38.73 -26.55 -26.93
N GLY A 845 39.91 -25.99 -26.66
CA GLY A 845 41.01 -25.73 -27.59
C GLY A 845 41.19 -24.25 -27.94
N THR A 846 42.29 -23.89 -28.63
CA THR A 846 42.59 -22.49 -28.99
C THR A 846 42.45 -22.15 -30.49
N GLY A 847 42.06 -23.14 -31.30
CA GLY A 847 41.94 -23.07 -32.76
C GLY A 847 40.60 -22.54 -33.25
N SER A 848 40.32 -22.50 -34.56
CA SER A 848 39.12 -21.82 -35.09
C SER A 848 37.97 -22.74 -35.53
N ILE A 849 36.74 -22.25 -35.48
CA ILE A 849 35.55 -22.92 -36.06
C ILE A 849 34.86 -21.92 -36.98
N ALA A 850 34.84 -22.17 -38.30
CA ALA A 850 34.37 -21.13 -39.22
C ALA A 850 33.61 -21.63 -40.45
N ALA A 851 32.49 -20.95 -40.75
CA ALA A 851 31.60 -21.19 -41.87
C ALA A 851 31.39 -19.90 -42.69
N ASN A 852 32.47 -19.21 -43.04
CA ASN A 852 32.39 -17.92 -43.74
C ASN A 852 31.96 -18.05 -45.21
N GLY A 853 31.29 -17.01 -45.73
CA GLY A 853 30.98 -16.86 -47.15
C GLY A 853 32.20 -16.53 -48.01
N GLY A 854 32.15 -16.88 -49.30
CA GLY A 854 33.23 -16.60 -50.23
C GLY A 854 33.38 -15.11 -50.54
N SER A 855 34.62 -14.61 -50.53
CA SER A 855 34.95 -13.23 -50.87
C SER A 855 35.32 -13.08 -52.34
N THR A 856 34.95 -11.96 -52.97
CA THR A 856 35.12 -11.75 -54.41
C THR A 856 36.22 -10.73 -54.74
N SER A 857 36.79 -10.86 -55.94
CA SER A 857 37.73 -9.90 -56.53
C SER A 857 37.12 -9.25 -57.78
N GLY A 858 36.91 -7.92 -57.75
CA GLY A 858 36.25 -7.19 -58.84
C GLY A 858 34.77 -6.88 -58.56
N ALA A 859 33.97 -6.70 -59.62
CA ALA A 859 32.56 -6.30 -59.54
C ALA A 859 31.61 -7.51 -59.44
N PHE A 860 31.92 -8.45 -58.54
CA PHE A 860 31.16 -9.67 -58.30
C PHE A 860 30.60 -9.72 -56.88
N ARG A 861 29.56 -10.52 -56.66
CA ARG A 861 28.73 -10.52 -55.45
C ARG A 861 29.28 -11.53 -54.44
N PRO A 862 29.63 -11.10 -53.21
CA PRO A 862 30.05 -12.02 -52.16
C PRO A 862 28.89 -12.90 -51.65
N GLY A 863 29.26 -14.11 -51.19
CA GLY A 863 28.32 -15.07 -50.61
C GLY A 863 28.01 -14.79 -49.13
N GLY A 864 26.86 -15.26 -48.66
CA GLY A 864 26.46 -15.15 -47.24
C GLY A 864 27.26 -16.06 -46.30
N GLY A 865 27.39 -15.67 -45.03
CA GLY A 865 27.99 -16.51 -43.99
C GLY A 865 27.05 -17.63 -43.56
N GLY A 866 27.59 -18.81 -43.24
CA GLY A 866 26.82 -20.04 -42.98
C GLY A 866 26.22 -20.17 -41.58
N ARG A 867 26.02 -21.41 -41.09
CA ARG A 867 25.43 -21.67 -39.77
C ARG A 867 26.33 -22.54 -38.91
N ILE A 868 26.53 -22.14 -37.66
CA ILE A 868 27.28 -22.88 -36.66
C ILE A 868 26.37 -23.13 -35.46
N ALA A 869 26.30 -24.36 -34.96
CA ALA A 869 25.62 -24.70 -33.71
C ALA A 869 26.52 -25.54 -32.81
N LEU A 870 26.65 -25.15 -31.55
CA LEU A 870 27.53 -25.78 -30.56
C LEU A 870 26.73 -26.16 -29.32
N TYR A 871 26.74 -27.44 -28.96
CA TYR A 871 26.08 -27.99 -27.78
C TYR A 871 27.13 -28.65 -26.88
N PHE A 872 27.22 -28.22 -25.62
CA PHE A 872 28.16 -28.79 -24.67
C PHE A 872 27.76 -28.65 -23.21
N GLU A 873 28.18 -29.57 -22.34
CA GLU A 873 27.89 -29.49 -20.91
C GLU A 873 28.91 -28.63 -20.15
N GLN A 874 30.19 -28.78 -20.50
CA GLN A 874 31.32 -28.16 -19.82
C GLN A 874 32.26 -27.46 -20.80
N ASN A 875 32.71 -26.28 -20.42
CA ASN A 875 33.74 -25.56 -21.15
C ASN A 875 35.13 -26.08 -20.71
N GLY A 876 35.84 -26.71 -21.65
CA GLY A 876 37.16 -27.31 -21.42
C GLY A 876 38.31 -26.30 -21.26
N ASP A 877 38.14 -25.04 -21.66
CA ASP A 877 39.25 -24.06 -21.67
C ASP A 877 39.49 -23.39 -20.31
N THR A 878 38.47 -23.29 -19.45
CA THR A 878 38.58 -22.52 -18.18
C THR A 878 37.64 -22.94 -17.04
N GLY A 879 36.77 -23.96 -17.21
CA GLY A 879 35.75 -24.28 -16.20
C GLY A 879 34.72 -23.15 -15.98
N ALA A 880 34.65 -22.15 -16.86
CA ALA A 880 33.69 -21.05 -16.84
C ALA A 880 32.69 -21.17 -18.00
N GLY A 881 31.47 -20.63 -17.85
CA GLY A 881 30.45 -20.63 -18.92
C GLY A 881 30.93 -19.95 -20.21
N ILE A 882 30.22 -20.14 -21.32
CA ILE A 882 30.69 -19.76 -22.65
C ILE A 882 30.92 -18.26 -22.88
N THR A 883 30.41 -17.40 -22.00
CA THR A 883 30.74 -15.97 -22.00
C THR A 883 32.24 -15.72 -21.80
N ALA A 884 32.98 -16.71 -21.26
CA ALA A 884 34.44 -16.73 -21.17
C ALA A 884 35.14 -17.53 -22.28
N PHE A 885 34.39 -18.27 -23.12
CA PHE A 885 34.93 -18.96 -24.30
C PHE A 885 35.01 -17.98 -25.48
N ASP A 886 35.94 -17.04 -25.36
CA ASP A 886 36.57 -16.21 -26.39
C ASP A 886 35.80 -15.89 -27.70
N TYR A 887 34.49 -15.66 -27.62
CA TYR A 887 33.84 -14.66 -28.46
C TYR A 887 34.28 -13.29 -27.96
N ASN A 888 35.59 -13.04 -28.01
CA ASN A 888 36.11 -11.70 -27.90
C ASN A 888 35.87 -11.04 -29.26
N PRO A 889 35.08 -9.96 -29.33
CA PRO A 889 34.85 -9.25 -30.58
C PRO A 889 36.13 -8.63 -31.18
N ALA A 890 37.27 -8.70 -30.50
CA ALA A 890 38.55 -8.34 -31.07
C ALA A 890 39.24 -9.47 -31.87
N ASN A 891 39.05 -10.76 -31.54
CA ASN A 891 39.88 -11.88 -32.02
C ASN A 891 39.09 -13.18 -32.34
N SER A 892 37.80 -13.09 -32.63
CA SER A 892 36.82 -14.19 -32.54
C SER A 892 37.26 -15.52 -33.15
N ARG A 893 37.37 -16.52 -32.27
CA ARG A 893 37.69 -17.93 -32.56
C ARG A 893 36.65 -18.61 -33.47
N ILE A 894 35.38 -18.25 -33.30
CA ILE A 894 34.24 -18.81 -34.03
C ILE A 894 33.67 -17.75 -34.96
N ALA A 895 33.47 -18.09 -36.24
CA ALA A 895 33.12 -17.11 -37.27
C ALA A 895 32.15 -17.67 -38.33
N ALA A 896 31.05 -16.97 -38.55
CA ALA A 896 30.12 -17.24 -39.66
C ALA A 896 29.90 -15.94 -40.45
N VAL A 897 30.97 -15.33 -40.94
CA VAL A 897 30.94 -13.98 -41.50
C VAL A 897 30.60 -14.03 -43.00
N GLY A 898 29.81 -13.07 -43.48
CA GLY A 898 29.58 -12.91 -44.92
C GLY A 898 30.84 -12.52 -45.68
N GLY A 899 30.91 -12.90 -46.96
CA GLY A 899 32.05 -12.60 -47.82
C GLY A 899 32.25 -11.10 -48.10
N ARG A 900 33.48 -10.73 -48.44
CA ARG A 900 33.86 -9.36 -48.80
C ARG A 900 33.86 -9.15 -50.31
N GLY A 901 33.22 -8.07 -50.78
CA GLY A 901 33.36 -7.55 -52.14
C GLY A 901 34.40 -6.42 -52.24
N ASN A 902 34.89 -6.15 -53.46
CA ASN A 902 35.97 -5.18 -53.70
C ASN A 902 35.47 -3.75 -53.97
N PHE A 903 34.22 -3.57 -54.43
CA PHE A 903 33.62 -2.26 -54.71
C PHE A 903 32.65 -1.82 -53.61
N GLY A 904 32.89 -0.63 -53.05
CA GLY A 904 31.86 0.23 -52.45
C GLY A 904 30.87 -0.42 -51.49
N GLY A 905 31.33 -1.20 -50.51
CA GLY A 905 30.45 -1.71 -49.44
C GLY A 905 29.60 -2.93 -49.82
N TRP A 906 29.99 -3.71 -50.83
CA TRP A 906 29.30 -4.96 -51.14
C TRP A 906 29.76 -6.05 -50.18
N TRP A 907 28.85 -6.50 -49.33
CA TRP A 907 29.11 -7.54 -48.34
C TRP A 907 27.99 -8.56 -48.35
N GLY A 908 28.37 -9.83 -48.20
CA GLY A 908 27.42 -10.87 -47.82
C GLY A 908 26.97 -10.61 -46.38
N GLY A 909 25.74 -10.99 -46.06
CA GLY A 909 25.22 -10.93 -44.70
C GLY A 909 25.89 -11.96 -43.80
N PRO A 910 25.92 -11.70 -42.48
CA PRO A 910 26.44 -12.63 -41.49
C PRO A 910 25.57 -13.88 -41.48
N GLY A 911 26.21 -14.97 -41.13
CA GLY A 911 25.58 -16.20 -40.69
C GLY A 911 25.18 -16.14 -39.22
N THR A 912 24.92 -17.31 -38.65
CA THR A 912 24.47 -17.45 -37.27
C THR A 912 25.34 -18.42 -36.50
N ILE A 913 25.66 -18.09 -35.25
CA ILE A 913 26.36 -18.98 -34.32
C ILE A 913 25.43 -19.22 -33.12
N TYR A 914 24.82 -20.40 -33.06
CA TYR A 914 24.02 -20.83 -31.93
C TYR A 914 24.86 -21.61 -30.94
N VAL A 915 24.65 -21.35 -29.65
CA VAL A 915 25.40 -22.02 -28.61
C VAL A 915 24.55 -22.34 -27.40
N GLU A 916 24.55 -23.59 -26.96
CA GLU A 916 23.78 -24.07 -25.82
C GLU A 916 24.67 -24.83 -24.84
N GLN A 917 24.68 -24.38 -23.58
CA GLN A 917 25.29 -25.16 -22.51
C GLN A 917 24.29 -26.20 -22.00
N THR A 918 24.37 -27.43 -22.52
CA THR A 918 23.44 -28.51 -22.20
C THR A 918 23.47 -28.86 -20.71
N GLY A 919 22.29 -29.09 -20.13
CA GLY A 919 22.13 -29.30 -18.68
C GLY A 919 22.14 -28.03 -17.82
N VAL A 920 22.52 -26.87 -18.39
CA VAL A 920 22.47 -25.55 -17.73
C VAL A 920 21.40 -24.66 -18.37
N ASP A 921 21.45 -24.52 -19.69
CA ASP A 921 20.46 -23.78 -20.46
C ASP A 921 19.21 -24.65 -20.70
N VAL A 922 18.05 -24.00 -20.84
CA VAL A 922 16.84 -24.70 -21.29
C VAL A 922 17.03 -25.09 -22.75
N SER A 923 16.67 -26.33 -23.10
CA SER A 923 16.82 -26.86 -24.46
C SER A 923 16.24 -25.91 -25.51
N THR A 924 17.00 -25.62 -26.55
CA THR A 924 16.71 -24.68 -27.65
C THR A 924 16.59 -23.22 -27.23
N GLN A 925 17.00 -22.87 -26.01
CA GLN A 925 16.99 -21.50 -25.46
C GLN A 925 18.37 -20.99 -25.07
N GLY A 926 19.45 -21.55 -25.63
CA GLY A 926 20.80 -21.02 -25.51
C GLY A 926 21.00 -19.60 -26.09
N SER A 927 22.25 -19.30 -26.43
CA SER A 927 22.68 -17.99 -26.94
C SER A 927 22.82 -17.99 -28.46
N LEU A 928 22.31 -16.96 -29.13
CA LEU A 928 22.54 -16.72 -30.55
C LEU A 928 23.47 -15.52 -30.74
N PHE A 929 24.57 -15.73 -31.46
CA PHE A 929 25.51 -14.69 -31.84
C PHE A 929 25.43 -14.42 -33.34
N VAL A 930 25.34 -13.14 -33.70
CA VAL A 930 25.42 -12.66 -35.07
C VAL A 930 26.49 -11.58 -35.14
N ASP A 931 27.50 -11.84 -35.97
CA ASP A 931 28.66 -10.98 -36.09
C ASP A 931 29.08 -10.77 -37.54
N GLN A 932 29.40 -9.52 -37.87
CA GLN A 932 29.87 -9.18 -39.21
C GLN A 932 31.26 -8.51 -39.22
N GLN A 933 31.99 -8.52 -38.10
CA GLN A 933 33.37 -8.01 -37.98
C GLN A 933 33.58 -6.57 -38.50
N ASN A 934 32.57 -5.70 -38.34
CA ASN A 934 32.54 -4.31 -38.82
C ASN A 934 32.58 -4.17 -40.35
N ASN A 935 32.18 -5.22 -41.07
CA ASN A 935 32.03 -5.20 -42.51
C ASN A 935 30.74 -4.45 -42.89
N SER A 936 30.88 -3.12 -43.06
CA SER A 936 29.77 -2.17 -43.11
C SER A 936 29.07 -2.11 -44.46
N ALA A 937 27.76 -2.40 -44.43
CA ALA A 937 26.74 -2.39 -45.51
C ALA A 937 26.21 -3.77 -45.95
N GLY A 938 26.45 -4.83 -45.17
CA GLY A 938 25.94 -6.17 -45.45
C GLY A 938 24.45 -6.37 -45.13
N TYR A 939 23.83 -7.27 -45.88
CA TYR A 939 22.50 -7.80 -45.61
C TYR A 939 22.42 -8.53 -44.25
N GLN A 940 21.23 -8.89 -43.79
CA GLN A 940 21.03 -9.53 -42.49
C GLN A 940 21.29 -11.05 -42.53
N ALA A 941 21.67 -11.62 -41.38
CA ALA A 941 21.37 -13.01 -41.06
C ALA A 941 19.85 -13.20 -41.03
N GLY A 942 19.35 -14.37 -41.43
CA GLY A 942 17.91 -14.65 -41.40
C GLY A 942 17.54 -15.85 -40.55
N LEU A 943 16.48 -15.66 -39.77
CA LEU A 943 15.68 -16.73 -39.19
C LEU A 943 14.44 -16.91 -40.07
N LEU A 944 14.13 -18.16 -40.39
CA LEU A 944 12.94 -18.51 -41.16
C LEU A 944 11.67 -18.25 -40.35
N GLU A 945 10.50 -18.48 -40.93
CA GLU A 945 9.27 -18.43 -40.14
C GLU A 945 9.26 -19.55 -39.09
N GLY A 946 9.09 -19.20 -37.81
CA GLY A 946 9.12 -20.16 -36.71
C GLY A 946 9.21 -19.55 -35.32
N ASP A 947 9.25 -20.43 -34.32
CA ASP A 947 9.34 -20.05 -32.91
C ASP A 947 10.78 -20.10 -32.42
N TYR A 948 11.31 -18.94 -32.04
CA TYR A 948 12.67 -18.76 -31.58
C TYR A 948 12.68 -18.26 -30.15
N ARG A 949 13.46 -18.94 -29.31
CA ARG A 949 13.65 -18.56 -27.90
C ARG A 949 15.14 -18.50 -27.63
N PHE A 950 15.61 -17.40 -27.03
CA PHE A 950 17.02 -17.24 -26.68
C PHE A 950 17.16 -16.63 -25.28
N LYS A 951 18.05 -17.21 -24.48
CA LYS A 951 18.55 -16.61 -23.24
C LYS A 951 19.38 -15.37 -23.54
N LEU A 952 20.15 -15.39 -24.62
CA LEU A 952 20.96 -14.28 -25.08
C LEU A 952 20.88 -14.18 -26.61
N LEU A 953 20.55 -13.00 -27.10
CA LEU A 953 20.68 -12.60 -28.49
C LEU A 953 21.75 -11.51 -28.57
N SER A 954 22.92 -11.87 -29.10
CA SER A 954 24.07 -10.97 -29.22
C SER A 954 24.28 -10.55 -30.66
N LEU A 955 24.02 -9.28 -30.96
CA LEU A 955 24.24 -8.67 -32.27
C LEU A 955 25.40 -7.68 -32.20
N THR A 956 26.55 -8.02 -32.78
CA THR A 956 27.77 -7.21 -32.64
C THR A 956 28.45 -6.95 -33.97
N ARG A 957 29.26 -5.90 -34.04
CA ARG A 957 30.12 -5.52 -35.17
C ARG A 957 29.37 -5.55 -36.50
N GLN A 958 28.20 -4.90 -36.54
CA GLN A 958 27.25 -4.85 -37.67
C GLN A 958 26.58 -6.18 -38.04
N GLY A 959 26.50 -7.10 -37.08
CA GLY A 959 25.75 -8.36 -37.20
C GLY A 959 24.25 -8.15 -37.21
N HIS A 960 23.67 -7.72 -38.34
CA HIS A 960 22.22 -7.53 -38.45
C HIS A 960 21.47 -8.86 -38.51
N LEU A 961 20.30 -8.93 -37.88
CA LEU A 961 19.42 -10.10 -37.87
C LEU A 961 18.02 -9.74 -38.36
N MET A 962 17.40 -10.66 -39.08
CA MET A 962 16.03 -10.57 -39.57
C MET A 962 15.27 -11.85 -39.20
N VAL A 963 14.07 -11.70 -38.63
CA VAL A 963 13.14 -12.81 -38.36
C VAL A 963 11.99 -12.72 -39.35
N LEU A 964 11.88 -13.72 -40.24
CA LEU A 964 10.91 -13.74 -41.33
C LEU A 964 9.56 -14.29 -40.86
N GLY A 965 8.48 -13.94 -41.56
CA GLY A 965 7.14 -14.51 -41.34
C GLY A 965 6.35 -13.83 -40.23
N ASN A 966 5.05 -13.63 -40.46
CA ASN A 966 4.17 -12.99 -39.49
C ASN A 966 3.79 -13.95 -38.36
N ALA A 967 3.83 -15.26 -38.60
CA ALA A 967 3.58 -16.26 -37.55
C ALA A 967 4.80 -16.56 -36.68
N SER A 968 5.93 -15.91 -36.94
CA SER A 968 7.13 -16.09 -36.12
C SER A 968 6.97 -15.52 -34.73
N THR A 969 7.57 -16.19 -33.76
CA THR A 969 7.78 -15.63 -32.42
C THR A 969 9.26 -15.54 -32.14
N LEU A 970 9.73 -14.40 -31.65
CA LEU A 970 11.09 -14.24 -31.12
C LEU A 970 10.98 -13.87 -29.65
N THR A 971 11.30 -14.81 -28.78
CA THR A 971 11.27 -14.61 -27.32
C THR A 971 12.68 -14.42 -26.78
N ILE A 972 12.90 -13.32 -26.05
CA ILE A 972 14.06 -13.16 -25.17
C ILE A 972 13.58 -13.48 -23.75
N THR A 973 14.30 -14.36 -23.04
CA THR A 973 13.83 -14.87 -21.74
C THR A 973 14.30 -14.08 -20.52
N ASP A 974 15.26 -13.17 -20.69
CA ASP A 974 15.86 -12.30 -19.67
C ASP A 974 15.81 -10.84 -20.14
N SER A 975 15.57 -9.87 -19.24
CA SER A 975 15.52 -8.45 -19.61
C SER A 975 16.86 -7.92 -20.13
N SER A 976 17.96 -8.58 -19.78
CA SER A 976 19.32 -8.36 -20.29
C SER A 976 19.71 -9.28 -21.45
N GLY A 977 18.79 -10.14 -21.90
CA GLY A 977 19.02 -11.15 -22.91
C GLY A 977 19.15 -10.60 -24.33
N LEU A 978 19.10 -9.28 -24.54
CA LEU A 978 19.42 -8.63 -25.81
C LEU A 978 20.64 -7.74 -25.64
N THR A 979 21.73 -8.09 -26.32
CA THR A 979 22.99 -7.34 -26.23
C THR A 979 23.48 -6.96 -27.61
N GLY A 980 24.07 -5.78 -27.72
CA GLY A 980 24.87 -5.42 -28.88
C GLY A 980 26.03 -4.49 -28.53
N ASP A 981 26.44 -3.67 -29.47
CA ASP A 981 27.61 -2.81 -29.32
C ASP A 981 27.40 -1.41 -29.95
N THR A 982 28.49 -0.64 -30.02
CA THR A 982 28.44 0.74 -30.54
C THR A 982 28.05 0.85 -32.01
N THR A 983 28.04 -0.26 -32.76
CA THR A 983 27.58 -0.28 -34.15
C THR A 983 26.05 -0.30 -34.27
N ALA A 984 25.34 -0.52 -33.16
CA ALA A 984 23.89 -0.59 -33.07
C ALA A 984 23.24 -1.45 -34.18
N PRO A 985 23.58 -2.75 -34.30
CA PRO A 985 23.01 -3.61 -35.33
C PRO A 985 21.49 -3.65 -35.28
N ILE A 986 20.87 -3.98 -36.41
CA ILE A 986 19.41 -3.98 -36.56
C ILE A 986 18.89 -5.39 -36.34
N LEU A 987 17.93 -5.52 -35.43
CA LEU A 987 17.04 -6.67 -35.30
C LEU A 987 15.71 -6.32 -35.99
N LEU A 988 15.48 -6.83 -37.20
CA LEU A 988 14.21 -6.65 -37.91
C LEU A 988 13.29 -7.84 -37.65
N ASN A 989 12.17 -7.62 -36.97
CA ASN A 989 11.22 -8.67 -36.62
C ASN A 989 9.90 -8.48 -37.39
N TYR A 990 9.51 -9.48 -38.21
CA TYR A 990 8.22 -9.48 -38.91
C TYR A 990 7.08 -10.15 -38.12
N GLY A 991 7.40 -10.87 -37.05
CA GLY A 991 6.44 -11.64 -36.25
C GLY A 991 6.11 -10.95 -34.92
N THR A 992 5.98 -11.72 -33.85
CA THR A 992 5.82 -11.21 -32.48
C THR A 992 7.16 -11.24 -31.76
N PHE A 993 7.62 -10.08 -31.29
CA PHE A 993 8.78 -9.96 -30.40
C PHE A 993 8.32 -9.99 -28.94
N ILE A 994 8.69 -11.05 -28.22
CA ILE A 994 8.29 -11.28 -26.83
C ILE A 994 9.50 -11.05 -25.93
N ALA A 995 9.37 -10.23 -24.90
CA ALA A 995 10.41 -10.04 -23.89
C ALA A 995 9.81 -9.84 -22.49
N PRO A 996 10.60 -9.89 -21.41
CA PRO A 996 10.10 -9.59 -20.08
C PRO A 996 9.79 -8.10 -19.93
N ASP A 997 8.87 -7.77 -19.03
CA ASP A 997 8.66 -6.41 -18.55
C ASP A 997 9.97 -5.80 -18.00
N GLY A 998 10.18 -4.51 -18.26
CA GLY A 998 11.44 -3.82 -17.98
C GLY A 998 12.55 -4.13 -18.98
N LEU A 999 12.21 -4.42 -20.24
CA LEU A 999 13.17 -4.69 -21.30
C LEU A 999 14.18 -3.54 -21.44
N GLU A 1000 15.47 -3.86 -21.37
CA GLU A 1000 16.56 -2.92 -21.64
C GLU A 1000 17.14 -3.12 -23.04
N ILE A 1001 17.00 -2.12 -23.91
CA ILE A 1001 17.57 -2.14 -25.26
C ILE A 1001 18.88 -1.36 -25.24
N ASN A 1002 20.02 -2.06 -25.34
CA ASN A 1002 21.35 -1.47 -25.35
C ASN A 1002 22.20 -2.05 -26.49
N GLY A 1003 22.83 -1.17 -27.30
CA GLY A 1003 23.75 -1.60 -28.36
C GLY A 1003 23.08 -2.24 -29.59
N VAL A 1004 21.76 -2.19 -29.69
CA VAL A 1004 20.95 -2.76 -30.78
C VAL A 1004 19.86 -1.77 -31.18
N THR A 1005 19.47 -1.78 -32.45
CA THR A 1005 18.24 -1.15 -32.95
C THR A 1005 17.19 -2.24 -33.18
N VAL A 1006 16.14 -2.29 -32.35
CA VAL A 1006 15.01 -3.22 -32.52
C VAL A 1006 13.99 -2.58 -33.48
N ASP A 1007 13.74 -3.21 -34.62
CA ASP A 1007 12.80 -2.76 -35.66
C ASP A 1007 11.59 -3.68 -35.72
N ILE A 1008 10.48 -3.21 -35.15
CA ILE A 1008 9.22 -3.96 -35.05
C ILE A 1008 8.42 -3.73 -36.33
N ASN A 1009 8.39 -4.76 -37.18
CA ASN A 1009 7.52 -4.86 -38.34
C ASN A 1009 6.44 -5.95 -38.15
N GLY A 1010 5.97 -6.07 -36.90
CA GLY A 1010 4.97 -7.02 -36.43
C GLY A 1010 4.38 -6.55 -35.09
N GLU A 1011 4.46 -7.37 -34.05
CA GLU A 1011 3.98 -7.10 -32.69
C GLU A 1011 5.14 -7.04 -31.68
N ILE A 1012 4.97 -6.28 -30.59
CA ILE A 1012 5.86 -6.31 -29.41
C ILE A 1012 5.04 -6.60 -28.15
N ASP A 1013 5.35 -7.69 -27.47
CA ASP A 1013 4.67 -8.15 -26.25
C ASP A 1013 5.68 -8.25 -25.09
N LEU A 1014 5.45 -7.49 -24.02
CA LEU A 1014 6.32 -7.46 -22.84
C LEU A 1014 5.74 -8.20 -21.62
N GLY A 1015 4.76 -9.10 -21.83
CA GLY A 1015 4.34 -10.08 -20.84
C GLY A 1015 3.44 -9.58 -19.70
N GLY A 1016 2.86 -8.37 -19.84
CA GLY A 1016 1.76 -7.87 -19.00
C GLY A 1016 0.46 -7.77 -19.81
N ASP A 1017 -0.69 -7.63 -19.13
CA ASP A 1017 -1.79 -6.88 -19.75
C ASP A 1017 -1.19 -5.55 -20.24
N THR A 1018 -1.44 -5.14 -21.48
CA THR A 1018 -0.65 -4.12 -22.21
C THR A 1018 -0.60 -2.73 -21.52
N SER A 1019 -1.26 -2.59 -20.37
CA SER A 1019 -1.17 -1.46 -19.44
C SER A 1019 0.01 -1.49 -18.45
N ASN A 1020 0.74 -2.61 -18.32
CA ASN A 1020 1.79 -2.80 -17.29
C ASN A 1020 3.18 -3.11 -17.88
N SER A 1021 3.50 -2.58 -19.07
CA SER A 1021 4.72 -2.91 -19.81
C SER A 1021 5.69 -1.74 -19.90
N SER A 1022 6.91 -1.89 -19.41
CA SER A 1022 7.95 -0.86 -19.35
C SER A 1022 9.14 -1.17 -20.26
N VAL A 1023 9.65 -0.16 -20.97
CA VAL A 1023 10.83 -0.30 -21.85
C VAL A 1023 11.84 0.82 -21.64
N THR A 1024 13.13 0.47 -21.57
CA THR A 1024 14.24 1.42 -21.49
C THR A 1024 15.14 1.29 -22.71
N VAL A 1025 15.43 2.41 -23.38
CA VAL A 1025 16.23 2.46 -24.60
C VAL A 1025 17.50 3.29 -24.39
N GLY A 1026 18.66 2.66 -24.56
CA GLY A 1026 19.96 3.34 -24.68
C GLY A 1026 20.51 3.90 -23.38
N ASN A 1027 20.39 3.16 -22.27
CA ASN A 1027 20.91 3.57 -20.96
C ASN A 1027 22.45 3.53 -20.92
N SER A 1028 23.07 2.52 -21.52
CA SER A 1028 24.53 2.32 -21.47
C SER A 1028 25.23 2.54 -22.81
N VAL A 1029 24.64 2.11 -23.92
CA VAL A 1029 25.21 2.11 -25.28
C VAL A 1029 24.18 2.66 -26.26
N ASN A 1030 24.62 3.22 -27.39
CA ASN A 1030 23.74 3.65 -28.47
C ASN A 1030 22.75 2.55 -28.84
N ALA A 1031 21.46 2.85 -28.81
CA ALA A 1031 20.40 1.88 -29.05
C ALA A 1031 19.19 2.54 -29.70
N GLY A 1032 18.35 1.73 -30.34
CA GLY A 1032 17.13 2.19 -30.99
C GLY A 1032 15.95 1.25 -30.82
N LEU A 1033 14.75 1.83 -30.82
CA LEU A 1033 13.49 1.12 -30.96
C LEU A 1033 12.70 1.78 -32.10
N ARG A 1034 12.34 1.02 -33.14
CA ARG A 1034 11.48 1.49 -34.24
C ARG A 1034 10.12 0.82 -34.14
N LEU A 1035 9.09 1.65 -34.04
CA LEU A 1035 7.70 1.22 -34.05
C LEU A 1035 7.02 1.71 -35.33
N ARG A 1036 6.23 0.84 -35.96
CA ARG A 1036 5.57 1.13 -37.25
C ARG A 1036 4.06 1.24 -37.05
N ALA A 1037 3.47 2.31 -37.58
CA ALA A 1037 2.03 2.57 -37.47
C ALA A 1037 1.16 1.58 -38.28
N SER A 1038 1.77 0.84 -39.21
CA SER A 1038 1.12 -0.23 -39.98
C SER A 1038 1.99 -1.48 -39.95
N THR A 1039 1.55 -2.46 -39.16
CA THR A 1039 2.04 -3.84 -39.17
C THR A 1039 0.83 -4.77 -39.33
N TRP A 1040 1.04 -6.09 -39.27
CA TRP A 1040 -0.09 -7.02 -39.23
C TRP A 1040 -0.85 -6.97 -37.89
N ALA A 1041 -0.24 -6.43 -36.85
CA ALA A 1041 -0.77 -6.37 -35.49
C ALA A 1041 -1.24 -4.95 -35.09
N HIS A 1042 -0.65 -3.91 -35.67
CA HIS A 1042 -0.98 -2.51 -35.41
C HIS A 1042 -1.53 -1.79 -36.64
N ASP A 1043 -2.63 -1.09 -36.45
CA ASP A 1043 -3.30 -0.25 -37.45
C ASP A 1043 -3.86 1.03 -36.81
N GLN A 1044 -4.60 1.85 -37.56
CA GLN A 1044 -5.20 3.10 -37.04
C GLN A 1044 -6.08 2.95 -35.79
N ASN A 1045 -6.60 1.75 -35.50
CA ASN A 1045 -7.46 1.45 -34.35
C ASN A 1045 -6.69 0.74 -33.22
N TYR A 1046 -5.64 -0.01 -33.57
CA TYR A 1046 -4.80 -0.77 -32.62
C TYR A 1046 -3.38 -0.19 -32.61
N GLN A 1047 -3.15 0.76 -31.72
CA GLN A 1047 -1.89 1.49 -31.57
C GLN A 1047 -1.12 1.01 -30.33
N TYR A 1048 0.17 1.35 -30.22
CA TYR A 1048 1.04 0.86 -29.16
C TYR A 1048 0.68 1.45 -27.78
N GLN A 1049 0.70 0.60 -26.76
CA GLN A 1049 0.48 0.97 -25.37
C GLN A 1049 1.59 0.41 -24.48
N PHE A 1050 2.06 1.22 -23.53
CA PHE A 1050 3.04 0.86 -22.50
C PHE A 1050 2.59 1.43 -21.15
N GLU A 1051 3.15 0.93 -20.05
CA GLU A 1051 3.10 1.61 -18.74
C GLU A 1051 4.10 2.76 -18.76
N SER A 1052 5.38 2.45 -19.01
CA SER A 1052 6.44 3.45 -19.07
C SER A 1052 7.39 3.28 -20.25
N VAL A 1053 7.82 4.40 -20.84
CA VAL A 1053 8.83 4.45 -21.89
C VAL A 1053 9.95 5.38 -21.46
N HIS A 1054 11.14 4.84 -21.20
CA HIS A 1054 12.33 5.62 -20.86
C HIS A 1054 13.32 5.64 -22.02
N VAL A 1055 13.49 6.79 -22.67
CA VAL A 1055 14.50 7.02 -23.69
C VAL A 1055 15.69 7.72 -23.04
N ALA A 1056 16.69 6.93 -22.65
CA ALA A 1056 17.88 7.41 -21.96
C ALA A 1056 18.84 8.16 -22.90
N SER A 1057 19.92 8.72 -22.35
CA SER A 1057 20.83 9.66 -23.05
C SER A 1057 21.45 9.19 -24.38
N LYS A 1058 21.43 7.89 -24.68
CA LYS A 1058 21.94 7.30 -25.93
C LYS A 1058 20.86 6.54 -26.72
N GLY A 1059 19.60 6.69 -26.33
CA GLY A 1059 18.47 6.00 -26.93
C GLY A 1059 17.80 6.82 -28.03
N VAL A 1060 17.33 6.13 -29.06
CA VAL A 1060 16.45 6.70 -30.09
C VAL A 1060 15.19 5.86 -30.23
N LEU A 1061 14.03 6.47 -29.94
CA LEU A 1061 12.73 5.90 -30.28
C LEU A 1061 12.24 6.49 -31.60
N GLU A 1062 12.16 5.67 -32.64
CA GLU A 1062 11.72 6.06 -33.97
C GLU A 1062 10.26 5.64 -34.21
N LEU A 1063 9.42 6.61 -34.57
CA LEU A 1063 8.00 6.42 -34.84
C LEU A 1063 7.75 6.53 -36.35
N ILE A 1064 7.47 5.39 -36.99
CA ILE A 1064 7.38 5.28 -38.44
C ILE A 1064 5.91 5.34 -38.85
N SER A 1065 5.56 6.32 -39.69
CA SER A 1065 4.19 6.54 -40.16
C SER A 1065 3.77 5.51 -41.23
N ALA A 1066 2.48 5.24 -41.31
CA ALA A 1066 1.88 4.41 -42.34
C ALA A 1066 1.61 5.25 -43.59
N GLN A 1067 2.13 4.80 -44.72
CA GLN A 1067 1.79 5.33 -46.03
C GLN A 1067 1.64 4.19 -47.04
N ASN A 1068 0.63 4.22 -47.90
CA ASN A 1068 0.34 3.12 -48.82
C ASN A 1068 0.80 3.38 -50.26
N GLY A 1069 1.48 4.50 -50.50
CA GLY A 1069 2.00 4.81 -51.83
C GLY A 1069 0.96 5.34 -52.83
N ASN A 1070 -0.30 5.53 -52.46
CA ASN A 1070 -1.34 6.07 -53.33
C ASN A 1070 -1.42 7.62 -53.28
N THR A 1071 -2.35 8.22 -54.03
CA THR A 1071 -2.56 9.69 -54.05
C THR A 1071 -3.64 10.17 -53.07
N ASN A 1072 -4.29 9.26 -52.34
CA ASN A 1072 -5.29 9.52 -51.33
C ASN A 1072 -4.65 9.68 -49.95
N TYR A 1073 -4.12 10.85 -49.63
CA TYR A 1073 -3.43 11.07 -48.34
C TYR A 1073 -4.32 11.02 -47.09
N THR A 1074 -5.63 10.73 -47.23
CA THR A 1074 -6.56 10.60 -46.10
C THR A 1074 -6.54 9.19 -45.48
N ASP A 1075 -5.96 8.20 -46.17
CA ASP A 1075 -5.77 6.84 -45.69
C ASP A 1075 -4.30 6.55 -45.29
N ASP A 1076 -3.49 7.61 -45.17
CA ASP A 1076 -2.16 7.58 -44.56
C ASP A 1076 -2.26 8.12 -43.12
N TRP A 1077 -1.57 7.49 -42.15
CA TRP A 1077 -1.69 7.86 -40.72
C TRP A 1077 -0.35 7.80 -39.96
N GLY A 1078 -0.24 8.61 -38.91
CA GLY A 1078 0.90 8.59 -37.99
C GLY A 1078 0.77 7.52 -36.90
N LEU A 1079 1.84 7.31 -36.15
CA LEU A 1079 1.84 6.43 -34.98
C LEU A 1079 1.35 7.20 -33.74
N VAL A 1080 0.45 6.59 -32.96
CA VAL A 1080 0.06 7.05 -31.63
C VAL A 1080 0.68 6.11 -30.60
N LEU A 1081 1.43 6.68 -29.66
CA LEU A 1081 2.04 5.94 -28.54
C LEU A 1081 1.32 6.38 -27.26
N THR A 1082 0.73 5.44 -26.54
CA THR A 1082 0.08 5.70 -25.25
C THR A 1082 0.94 5.12 -24.14
N ALA A 1083 1.27 5.92 -23.13
CA ALA A 1083 1.90 5.44 -21.91
C ALA A 1083 1.47 6.26 -20.69
N ASP A 1084 1.54 5.67 -19.50
CA ASP A 1084 1.32 6.38 -18.25
C ASP A 1084 2.49 7.35 -17.99
N ASP A 1085 3.72 6.91 -18.25
CA ASP A 1085 4.94 7.71 -18.12
C ASP A 1085 5.84 7.64 -19.37
N ILE A 1086 6.25 8.81 -19.90
CA ILE A 1086 7.30 8.90 -20.94
C ILE A 1086 8.41 9.80 -20.42
N THR A 1087 9.61 9.24 -20.24
CA THR A 1087 10.80 9.96 -19.81
C THR A 1087 11.82 10.01 -20.94
N VAL A 1088 12.37 11.19 -21.23
CA VAL A 1088 13.46 11.36 -22.19
C VAL A 1088 14.60 12.10 -21.50
N ASP A 1089 15.74 11.42 -21.32
CA ASP A 1089 16.92 12.01 -20.70
C ASP A 1089 17.61 12.99 -21.66
N ALA A 1090 18.44 13.88 -21.13
CA ALA A 1090 19.33 14.72 -21.93
C ALA A 1090 20.20 13.85 -22.87
N GLY A 1091 20.01 14.01 -24.18
CA GLY A 1091 20.68 13.23 -25.24
C GLY A 1091 19.80 12.12 -25.85
N GLY A 1092 18.78 11.67 -25.13
CA GLY A 1092 17.76 10.76 -25.65
C GLY A 1092 16.87 11.45 -26.67
N ARG A 1093 16.31 10.67 -27.61
CA ARG A 1093 15.52 11.23 -28.71
C ARG A 1093 14.30 10.38 -29.06
N ILE A 1094 13.12 10.99 -29.09
CA ILE A 1094 11.96 10.46 -29.82
C ILE A 1094 11.92 11.16 -31.19
N SER A 1095 11.85 10.43 -32.29
CA SER A 1095 11.96 10.97 -33.65
C SER A 1095 10.98 10.34 -34.62
N ALA A 1096 10.42 11.17 -35.50
CA ALA A 1096 9.68 10.74 -36.69
C ALA A 1096 10.34 11.31 -37.97
N ASP A 1097 11.65 11.62 -37.89
CA ASP A 1097 12.37 12.34 -38.92
C ASP A 1097 12.45 11.55 -40.23
N GLY A 1098 11.98 12.14 -41.32
CA GLY A 1098 12.09 11.53 -42.64
C GLY A 1098 11.12 10.39 -42.93
N TYR A 1099 10.22 10.06 -42.00
CA TYR A 1099 9.17 9.03 -42.17
C TYR A 1099 7.82 9.59 -42.65
N GLY A 1100 7.79 10.85 -43.11
CA GLY A 1100 6.62 11.45 -43.77
C GLY A 1100 6.44 10.99 -45.22
N HIS A 1101 5.74 11.77 -46.05
CA HIS A 1101 5.57 11.38 -47.45
C HIS A 1101 6.91 11.35 -48.20
N PRO A 1102 7.14 10.34 -49.06
CA PRO A 1102 8.35 10.26 -49.87
C PRO A 1102 8.42 11.42 -50.88
N ALA A 1103 9.59 11.59 -51.50
CA ALA A 1103 9.81 12.64 -52.48
C ALA A 1103 8.75 12.61 -53.60
N ASN A 1104 8.28 13.80 -54.01
CA ASN A 1104 7.24 14.00 -55.02
C ASN A 1104 5.83 13.53 -54.63
N ARG A 1105 5.54 13.41 -53.33
CA ARG A 1105 4.25 12.94 -52.78
C ARG A 1105 3.82 13.80 -51.58
N GLY A 1106 2.55 13.71 -51.23
CA GLY A 1106 1.92 14.41 -50.10
C GLY A 1106 1.05 15.60 -50.51
N GLN A 1107 0.15 16.01 -49.62
CA GLN A 1107 -0.87 17.03 -49.91
C GLN A 1107 -0.27 18.41 -50.25
N GLY A 1108 0.92 18.72 -49.73
CA GLY A 1108 1.63 19.98 -49.97
C GLY A 1108 2.76 19.88 -50.99
N PHE A 1109 2.80 18.80 -51.77
CA PHE A 1109 3.74 18.67 -52.88
C PHE A 1109 3.30 19.51 -54.08
N VAL A 1110 4.24 20.28 -54.64
CA VAL A 1110 4.08 20.98 -55.91
C VAL A 1110 5.30 20.63 -56.78
N SER A 1111 5.05 20.23 -58.04
CA SER A 1111 6.13 19.93 -58.98
C SER A 1111 7.06 21.13 -59.17
N GLY A 1112 8.34 20.96 -58.82
CA GLY A 1112 9.37 22.02 -58.92
C GLY A 1112 9.37 23.04 -57.76
N GLY A 1113 8.49 22.87 -56.76
CA GLY A 1113 8.45 23.66 -55.52
C GLY A 1113 8.88 22.84 -54.29
N GLY A 1114 9.09 23.51 -53.16
CA GLY A 1114 9.32 22.87 -51.87
C GLY A 1114 8.04 22.30 -51.25
N GLY A 1115 8.15 21.26 -50.42
CA GLY A 1115 7.01 20.76 -49.65
C GLY A 1115 6.46 21.83 -48.69
N SER A 1116 5.13 21.89 -48.54
CA SER A 1116 4.44 22.82 -47.63
C SER A 1116 3.68 22.03 -46.54
N TYR A 1117 3.91 22.28 -45.25
CA TYR A 1117 3.11 21.76 -44.12
C TYR A 1117 3.19 22.74 -42.94
N GLY A 1118 2.07 23.33 -42.53
CA GLY A 1118 2.04 24.44 -41.55
C GLY A 1118 2.70 25.75 -42.01
N GLY A 1119 3.71 25.68 -42.89
CA GLY A 1119 4.37 26.80 -43.58
C GLY A 1119 4.47 26.56 -45.10
N GLN A 1120 4.75 27.63 -45.85
CA GLN A 1120 4.80 27.61 -47.33
C GLN A 1120 6.21 27.25 -47.83
N GLY A 1121 6.31 26.19 -48.64
CA GLY A 1121 7.54 25.82 -49.33
C GLY A 1121 7.95 26.84 -50.40
N PHE A 1122 9.25 26.96 -50.65
CA PHE A 1122 9.79 27.83 -51.70
C PHE A 1122 9.20 27.47 -53.08
N ALA A 1123 8.68 28.47 -53.80
CA ALA A 1123 8.00 28.31 -55.10
C ALA A 1123 6.69 27.48 -55.09
N SER A 1124 6.08 27.26 -53.93
CA SER A 1124 4.77 26.61 -53.80
C SER A 1124 3.64 27.63 -53.72
N GLY A 1125 2.50 27.40 -54.39
CA GLY A 1125 1.37 28.34 -54.40
C GLY A 1125 0.63 28.41 -53.05
N ILE A 1126 -0.11 29.50 -52.80
CA ILE A 1126 -0.87 29.75 -51.54
C ILE A 1126 -1.89 28.65 -51.16
N THR A 1127 -2.30 27.79 -52.11
CA THR A 1127 -3.22 26.66 -51.86
C THR A 1127 -2.51 25.36 -51.48
N SER A 1128 -1.17 25.36 -51.39
CA SER A 1128 -0.36 24.16 -51.11
C SER A 1128 -0.13 23.91 -49.62
N THR A 1129 -0.41 24.89 -48.74
CA THR A 1129 -0.24 24.72 -47.30
C THR A 1129 -1.41 23.93 -46.72
N TYR A 1130 -1.11 22.87 -45.97
CA TYR A 1130 -2.07 22.03 -45.26
C TYR A 1130 -1.55 21.71 -43.85
N GLY A 1131 -2.40 21.11 -43.01
CA GLY A 1131 -2.12 20.81 -41.61
C GLY A 1131 -3.06 21.57 -40.66
N ASP A 1132 -3.73 20.85 -39.77
CA ASP A 1132 -4.60 21.42 -38.74
C ASP A 1132 -3.80 21.56 -37.43
N VAL A 1133 -3.82 22.77 -36.86
CA VAL A 1133 -3.13 23.10 -35.60
C VAL A 1133 -3.78 22.40 -34.41
N TYR A 1134 -5.09 22.12 -34.48
CA TYR A 1134 -5.90 21.50 -33.42
C TYR A 1134 -6.00 19.98 -33.55
N GLN A 1135 -5.84 19.43 -34.76
CA GLN A 1135 -5.76 17.99 -35.02
C GLN A 1135 -4.53 17.64 -35.85
N ARG A 1136 -3.38 17.49 -35.19
CA ARG A 1136 -2.09 17.19 -35.82
C ARG A 1136 -1.97 15.73 -36.27
N ARG A 1137 -2.92 15.25 -37.09
CA ARG A 1137 -2.98 13.86 -37.60
C ARG A 1137 -2.48 13.70 -39.05
N SER A 1138 -2.22 14.79 -39.80
CA SER A 1138 -1.79 14.73 -41.20
C SER A 1138 -0.26 14.66 -41.35
N LEU A 1139 0.22 13.78 -42.23
CA LEU A 1139 1.66 13.58 -42.48
C LEU A 1139 2.25 14.75 -43.27
N ALA A 1140 3.47 15.19 -42.93
CA ALA A 1140 4.16 16.30 -43.62
C ALA A 1140 4.96 15.85 -44.85
N ALA A 1141 5.11 16.72 -45.86
CA ALA A 1141 6.06 16.57 -46.96
C ALA A 1141 7.39 17.29 -46.61
N ALA A 1142 8.54 16.59 -46.64
CA ALA A 1142 9.86 17.09 -46.22
C ALA A 1142 10.37 18.31 -47.06
N PRO A 1143 11.32 19.19 -46.59
CA PRO A 1143 12.32 18.99 -45.51
C PRO A 1143 12.62 20.17 -44.51
N ARG A 1144 13.32 19.79 -43.41
CA ARG A 1144 14.27 20.46 -42.44
C ARG A 1144 13.86 21.59 -41.42
N VAL A 1145 13.91 21.16 -40.14
CA VAL A 1145 14.59 21.67 -38.91
C VAL A 1145 14.07 22.87 -38.07
N LEU A 1146 13.71 22.51 -36.83
CA LEU A 1146 13.69 23.16 -35.49
C LEU A 1146 12.89 24.44 -35.22
N GLN A 1147 12.03 24.40 -34.18
CA GLN A 1147 12.26 25.19 -32.95
C GLN A 1147 11.48 24.66 -31.73
N GLU A 1148 12.18 24.67 -30.58
CA GLU A 1148 11.70 24.53 -29.20
C GLU A 1148 10.71 25.65 -28.81
N GLU A 1149 9.75 25.33 -27.94
CA GLU A 1149 9.22 26.27 -26.93
C GLU A 1149 8.88 25.43 -25.67
N GLU A 1150 9.76 25.48 -24.66
CA GLU A 1150 9.48 25.02 -23.30
C GLU A 1150 8.65 26.09 -22.56
N GLN A 1151 7.61 25.61 -21.86
CA GLN A 1151 7.10 26.19 -20.63
C GLN A 1151 7.85 25.59 -19.44
#